data_AF-A0A8T0HAK2-F1
#
_entry.id   AF-A0A8T0HAK2-F1
#
_cell.length_a   1.000
_cell.length_b   1.000
_cell.length_c   1.000
_cell.angle_alpha   90.00
_cell.angle_beta   90.00
_cell.angle_gamma   90.00
#
_symmetry.space_group_name_H-M   'P 1'
#
loop_
_entity.id
_entity.type
_entity.pdbx_description
1 polymer ?
#
loop_
_entity_poly.entity_id
_entity_poly.type
_entity_poly.pdbx_seq_one_letter_code
_entity_poly.pdbx_strand_id
1 'polypeptide(L)'
;MARVASLVVVLLVFSAAIAVGAVEKMVSSKEWQTRTRKAPSVLSLFNMNLRSKFLNEKVLSHVNDDWEVSNVVKKEALVNYTKAGYLGYYLKLEEIDAVHIPVPINLIFLGFNGDGNQGIKLGQAELERWFTNLDHLFEHTRVPQLGESLTPFYRLKGDGTQRHHLPLVSNTHYNYSVHSIEMDAGVTEVFERAIVALSRREDPSDTKLDTEVMWQVDMDGMAHIFSSFINFLQLEDAYNIIVLNPKRNATRANYGYRRGLSEEELRFFENDGEAKKRVFESKGLRVSNPLEKDRYQKPLYARHPMVKFAWTTADYKDTGHWVDAYNGALSEVEKDLYGKSAVDTLIHTAQQILAGRSGEGNGLFRALKEGKPTNLQADCMVNTWVGKERWAFIDLSAGPFTWGPTVGGEGVRVERSLPSVDDSFGPHAGISNGASEDEVQEELQNMVQDRFTVFEDNQDPQQHAVDMLLAEIDVYEMFYFKHCQGRKVQLALCEELRERMSDVKSDLSSYSEELPQESQRIKASDALKRIEDWNLFDVPVVKPEAFSLSRDSFLAHLASTLSGSMKHLVTPSTADGAFHYYEKIVFQIYIITQERMKSAVSVPVDVEAIASSLKELIVPPQKVAFSVKKVVLSDDPALAMAFTVARRSAAVPVLLVNGTYRASNRVYLDSLLLQEQLQRLSGSGSISDLNAQERTSLEVPIFWFVRSGEEPLFIDKHYVAKALPDMVFVVQSSQKKWESHLQCNSKVIHWDLSRPIKAAVAAVAEHLAGLVETQLTYSHAHQNTAQDWTWVAGSHVLSCTSKGYELSSFQTDAIARSYMVTALDESIETINAGISLLSKEGTYEKTFGVVKARQAKLLRHYQSVVHLWKRIASLAETLRYGEVVKLLGYLERDAKDFYMEANETVAAMHPIRCLKERKVDMNFDSTQVLAGGIVVLAMLWLLLRRRRPKPKIN
;
A
#
# COMPACT_ATOMS: atom_id res chain seq x y z
N MET A 1 -4.90 -88.60 -25.05
CA MET A 1 -5.82 -87.47 -24.79
C MET A 1 -7.04 -87.96 -24.04
N ALA A 2 -7.05 -87.81 -22.70
CA ALA A 2 -8.22 -87.92 -21.77
C ALA A 2 -7.82 -87.97 -20.27
N ARG A 3 -6.56 -87.68 -19.89
CA ARG A 3 -6.11 -87.63 -18.47
C ARG A 3 -5.12 -86.49 -18.17
N VAL A 4 -5.40 -85.28 -18.68
CA VAL A 4 -4.62 -84.07 -18.37
C VAL A 4 -5.49 -82.93 -17.81
N ALA A 5 -6.82 -83.11 -17.73
CA ALA A 5 -7.74 -82.08 -17.24
C ALA A 5 -8.07 -82.16 -15.73
N SER A 6 -7.59 -83.16 -14.98
CA SER A 6 -7.93 -83.31 -13.54
C SER A 6 -6.84 -82.88 -12.56
N LEU A 7 -5.65 -82.46 -13.02
CA LEU A 7 -4.56 -82.06 -12.11
C LEU A 7 -4.48 -80.54 -11.84
N VAL A 8 -5.18 -79.73 -12.65
CA VAL A 8 -5.16 -78.25 -12.54
C VAL A 8 -6.21 -77.72 -11.55
N VAL A 9 -7.24 -78.52 -11.23
CA VAL A 9 -8.33 -78.09 -10.31
C VAL A 9 -8.02 -78.42 -8.84
N VAL A 10 -7.11 -79.36 -8.55
CA VAL A 10 -6.77 -79.76 -7.17
C VAL A 10 -5.70 -78.85 -6.52
N LEU A 11 -4.90 -78.13 -7.32
CA LEU A 11 -3.85 -77.23 -6.81
C LEU A 11 -4.33 -75.80 -6.52
N LEU A 12 -5.55 -75.42 -6.90
CA LEU A 12 -6.13 -74.09 -6.63
C LEU A 12 -7.06 -74.04 -5.40
N VAL A 13 -7.30 -75.17 -4.71
CA VAL A 13 -8.20 -75.22 -3.53
C VAL A 13 -7.46 -75.36 -2.19
N PHE A 14 -6.14 -75.58 -2.19
CA PHE A 14 -5.35 -75.73 -0.95
C PHE A 14 -4.65 -74.45 -0.44
N SER A 15 -4.82 -73.31 -1.08
CA SER A 15 -4.25 -72.01 -0.65
C SER A 15 -5.26 -71.04 0.00
N ALA A 16 -6.47 -71.49 0.32
CA ALA A 16 -7.53 -70.64 0.87
C ALA A 16 -8.00 -71.01 2.30
N ALA A 17 -7.23 -71.77 3.07
CA ALA A 17 -7.69 -72.25 4.38
C ALA A 17 -6.61 -72.35 5.47
N ILE A 18 -5.84 -71.28 5.74
CA ILE A 18 -5.23 -71.02 7.06
C ILE A 18 -5.13 -69.51 7.28
N ALA A 19 -6.25 -68.88 7.65
CA ALA A 19 -6.24 -67.52 8.22
C ALA A 19 -7.50 -67.23 9.03
N VAL A 20 -7.89 -68.11 9.96
CA VAL A 20 -8.79 -67.74 11.08
C VAL A 20 -8.46 -68.62 12.29
N GLY A 21 -8.09 -67.98 13.41
CA GLY A 21 -8.25 -68.54 14.75
C GLY A 21 -7.02 -68.50 15.66
N ALA A 22 -6.85 -67.42 16.41
CA ALA A 22 -6.69 -67.48 17.87
C ALA A 22 -6.71 -66.07 18.48
N VAL A 23 -7.44 -65.99 19.58
CA VAL A 23 -7.87 -64.82 20.35
C VAL A 23 -6.84 -64.45 21.42
N GLU A 24 -6.76 -63.13 21.67
CA GLU A 24 -6.33 -62.35 22.84
C GLU A 24 -5.41 -62.96 23.93
N LYS A 25 -4.32 -62.24 24.22
CA LYS A 25 -4.09 -61.73 25.59
C LYS A 25 -3.29 -60.43 25.61
N MET A 26 -3.86 -59.51 26.39
CA MET A 26 -3.63 -58.09 26.61
C MET A 26 -2.35 -57.80 27.43
N VAL A 27 -1.48 -56.88 26.96
CA VAL A 27 -0.59 -56.06 27.83
C VAL A 27 -0.37 -54.67 27.20
N SER A 28 -1.12 -53.71 27.76
CA SER A 28 -0.82 -52.31 28.08
C SER A 28 0.35 -51.53 27.40
N SER A 29 -0.06 -50.39 26.84
CA SER A 29 0.53 -49.03 27.00
C SER A 29 1.30 -48.37 25.85
N LYS A 30 0.75 -47.20 25.48
CA LYS A 30 1.28 -46.04 24.73
C LYS A 30 1.34 -46.13 23.20
N GLU A 31 0.16 -46.01 22.60
CA GLU A 31 -0.01 -45.37 21.29
C GLU A 31 0.56 -43.95 21.29
N TRP A 32 1.48 -43.66 20.36
CA TRP A 32 1.78 -42.30 19.95
C TRP A 32 0.76 -41.88 18.90
N GLN A 33 -0.15 -40.98 19.31
CA GLN A 33 -1.08 -40.32 18.39
C GLN A 33 -0.29 -39.54 17.33
N THR A 34 -0.41 -39.97 16.07
CA THR A 34 -0.20 -39.09 14.93
C THR A 34 -1.27 -38.01 14.96
N ARG A 35 -0.90 -36.81 15.42
CA ARG A 35 -1.75 -35.63 15.31
C ARG A 35 -2.01 -35.35 13.83
N THR A 36 -3.20 -35.69 13.37
CA THR A 36 -3.77 -35.12 12.15
C THR A 36 -3.92 -33.61 12.37
N ARG A 37 -3.27 -32.81 11.52
CA ARG A 37 -3.46 -31.36 11.46
C ARG A 37 -4.94 -31.10 11.15
N LYS A 38 -5.68 -30.51 12.10
CA LYS A 38 -6.99 -29.92 11.83
C LYS A 38 -6.80 -28.79 10.82
N ALA A 39 -7.72 -28.70 9.84
CA ALA A 39 -7.81 -27.52 8.99
C ALA A 39 -8.05 -26.27 9.85
N PRO A 40 -7.46 -25.11 9.52
CA PRO A 40 -7.62 -23.90 10.30
C PRO A 40 -9.08 -23.42 10.26
N SER A 41 -9.57 -22.99 11.43
CA SER A 41 -10.85 -22.30 11.59
C SER A 41 -10.77 -20.88 11.03
N VAL A 42 -11.77 -20.47 10.25
CA VAL A 42 -11.90 -19.13 9.63
C VAL A 42 -12.08 -18.01 10.66
N LEU A 43 -12.28 -18.34 11.95
CA LEU A 43 -12.53 -17.37 13.03
C LEU A 43 -11.32 -17.13 13.94
N SER A 44 -10.15 -17.67 13.62
CA SER A 44 -8.92 -17.50 14.41
C SER A 44 -7.98 -16.48 13.76
N LEU A 45 -8.32 -15.19 13.87
CA LEU A 45 -7.52 -14.09 13.31
C LEU A 45 -6.17 -13.84 14.04
N PHE A 46 -5.94 -14.46 15.20
CA PHE A 46 -4.70 -14.32 15.97
C PHE A 46 -4.17 -15.67 16.43
N ASN A 47 -3.51 -16.40 15.54
CA ASN A 47 -2.78 -17.62 15.90
C ASN A 47 -1.29 -17.42 15.63
N MET A 48 -0.66 -16.58 16.45
CA MET A 48 0.80 -16.55 16.52
C MET A 48 1.28 -17.85 17.15
N ASN A 49 1.88 -18.73 16.35
CA ASN A 49 2.55 -19.93 16.85
C ASN A 49 3.65 -19.50 17.83
N LEU A 50 3.43 -19.71 19.13
CA LEU A 50 4.36 -19.42 20.23
C LEU A 50 5.68 -20.24 20.22
N ARG A 51 6.10 -20.75 19.07
CA ARG A 51 7.40 -21.42 18.87
C ARG A 51 8.25 -20.81 17.77
N SER A 52 7.79 -19.79 17.04
CA SER A 52 8.66 -19.03 16.15
C SER A 52 9.41 -17.95 16.94
N LYS A 53 10.72 -17.85 16.72
CA LYS A 53 11.48 -16.69 17.19
C LYS A 53 11.20 -15.55 16.23
N PHE A 54 10.42 -14.59 16.71
CA PHE A 54 10.27 -13.29 16.08
C PHE A 54 11.65 -12.61 15.99
N LEU A 55 12.03 -12.16 14.80
CA LEU A 55 13.22 -11.32 14.60
C LEU A 55 12.93 -9.91 15.13
N ASN A 56 12.89 -9.78 16.46
CA ASN A 56 12.93 -8.49 17.14
C ASN A 56 14.38 -7.96 17.17
N GLU A 57 14.56 -6.63 17.22
CA GLU A 57 15.86 -5.91 17.24
C GLU A 57 16.96 -6.56 18.11
N LYS A 58 16.58 -7.22 19.22
CA LYS A 58 17.53 -7.92 20.11
C LYS A 58 18.28 -9.07 19.45
N VAL A 59 17.73 -9.74 18.43
CA VAL A 59 18.43 -10.81 17.69
C VAL A 59 19.39 -10.24 16.63
N LEU A 60 19.14 -9.02 16.14
CA LEU A 60 20.03 -8.35 15.19
C LEU A 60 21.34 -7.88 15.83
N SER A 61 21.34 -7.64 17.15
CA SER A 61 22.51 -7.26 17.94
C SER A 61 23.45 -8.42 18.32
N HIS A 62 22.96 -9.67 18.36
CA HIS A 62 23.71 -10.81 18.91
C HIS A 62 24.43 -11.70 17.88
N VAL A 63 24.59 -11.26 16.62
CA VAL A 63 25.39 -12.04 15.63
C VAL A 63 26.87 -11.64 15.65
N ASN A 64 27.25 -10.56 16.35
CA ASN A 64 28.65 -10.22 16.56
C ASN A 64 29.32 -11.00 17.68
N ASP A 65 28.56 -11.66 18.56
CA ASP A 65 29.11 -12.44 19.66
C ASP A 65 28.89 -13.94 19.40
N ASP A 66 30.01 -14.64 19.24
CA ASP A 66 30.21 -16.08 19.42
C ASP A 66 29.60 -17.05 18.40
N TRP A 67 30.16 -17.03 17.19
CA TRP A 67 30.50 -18.29 16.51
C TRP A 67 31.99 -18.36 16.24
N GLU A 68 32.79 -18.23 17.31
CA GLU A 68 34.11 -18.86 17.27
C GLU A 68 33.87 -20.33 16.91
N VAL A 69 34.44 -20.77 15.79
CA VAL A 69 34.58 -22.19 15.47
C VAL A 69 35.46 -22.75 16.56
N SER A 70 34.85 -23.09 17.69
CA SER A 70 35.54 -23.74 18.78
C SER A 70 36.16 -24.99 18.18
N ASN A 71 37.45 -25.14 18.41
CA ASN A 71 38.18 -26.38 18.14
C ASN A 71 37.68 -27.45 19.12
N VAL A 72 36.40 -27.83 19.00
CA VAL A 72 35.77 -28.84 19.83
C VAL A 72 36.42 -30.16 19.50
N VAL A 73 36.87 -30.84 20.55
CA VAL A 73 37.44 -32.19 20.51
C VAL A 73 36.54 -33.08 19.65
N LYS A 74 37.12 -33.78 18.65
CA LYS A 74 36.39 -34.56 17.63
C LYS A 74 35.28 -35.48 18.20
N LYS A 75 35.39 -35.91 19.45
CA LYS A 75 34.41 -36.77 20.14
C LYS A 75 33.17 -36.03 20.63
N GLU A 76 33.29 -34.83 21.18
CA GLU A 76 32.14 -34.05 21.70
C GLU A 76 31.25 -33.54 20.56
N ALA A 77 31.87 -33.06 19.47
CA ALA A 77 31.14 -32.65 18.28
C ALA A 77 30.35 -33.80 17.63
N LEU A 78 30.88 -35.02 17.66
CA LEU A 78 30.21 -36.22 17.16
C LEU A 78 29.01 -36.63 18.04
N VAL A 79 29.14 -36.49 19.35
CA VAL A 79 28.05 -36.74 20.31
C VAL A 79 26.94 -35.70 20.16
N ASN A 80 27.30 -34.43 19.99
CA ASN A 80 26.32 -33.37 19.73
C ASN A 80 25.62 -33.56 18.38
N TYR A 81 26.35 -34.00 17.36
CA TYR A 81 25.79 -34.31 16.05
C TYR A 81 24.75 -35.44 16.11
N THR A 82 25.08 -36.57 16.72
CA THR A 82 24.16 -37.72 16.80
C THR A 82 22.96 -37.49 17.74
N LYS A 83 23.11 -36.62 18.75
CA LYS A 83 22.00 -36.21 19.64
C LYS A 83 21.02 -35.24 18.97
N ALA A 84 21.44 -34.48 17.97
CA ALA A 84 20.62 -33.47 17.32
C ALA A 84 19.41 -34.06 16.55
N GLY A 85 19.48 -35.34 16.16
CA GLY A 85 18.43 -36.02 15.40
C GLY A 85 18.40 -35.60 13.94
N TYR A 86 18.29 -34.31 13.65
CA TYR A 86 18.21 -33.73 12.31
C TYR A 86 19.32 -32.71 12.04
N LEU A 87 19.73 -32.60 10.77
CA LEU A 87 20.86 -31.75 10.37
C LEU A 87 20.54 -30.25 10.52
N GLY A 88 19.31 -29.82 10.22
CA GLY A 88 18.86 -28.45 10.49
C GLY A 88 19.02 -28.04 11.96
N TYR A 89 18.63 -28.92 12.89
CA TYR A 89 18.76 -28.69 14.33
C TYR A 89 20.22 -28.67 14.81
N TYR A 90 21.09 -29.54 14.26
CA TYR A 90 22.52 -29.53 14.56
C TYR A 90 23.20 -28.21 14.14
N LEU A 91 22.84 -27.69 12.96
CA LEU A 91 23.38 -26.45 12.42
C LEU A 91 22.71 -25.19 13.02
N LYS A 92 21.69 -25.36 13.86
CA LYS A 92 20.82 -24.29 14.40
C LYS A 92 20.21 -23.42 13.30
N LEU A 93 19.79 -24.03 12.20
CA LEU A 93 19.07 -23.38 11.12
C LEU A 93 17.57 -23.57 11.31
N GLU A 94 16.82 -22.48 11.32
CA GLU A 94 15.36 -22.45 11.46
C GLU A 94 14.76 -21.76 10.23
N GLU A 95 13.57 -22.20 9.80
CA GLU A 95 12.83 -21.55 8.72
C GLU A 95 12.48 -20.11 9.12
N ILE A 96 12.58 -19.20 8.15
CA ILE A 96 12.41 -17.77 8.35
C ILE A 96 10.98 -17.42 7.96
N ASP A 97 10.23 -16.83 8.89
CA ASP A 97 8.85 -16.42 8.68
C ASP A 97 8.77 -15.11 7.87
N ALA A 98 9.45 -14.05 8.33
CA ALA A 98 9.39 -12.74 7.69
C ALA A 98 10.63 -11.87 7.92
N VAL A 99 10.84 -10.89 7.03
CA VAL A 99 11.87 -9.84 7.15
C VAL A 99 11.19 -8.48 7.29
N HIS A 100 11.61 -7.70 8.29
CA HIS A 100 11.06 -6.38 8.57
C HIS A 100 11.96 -5.27 7.99
N ILE A 101 11.39 -4.43 7.13
CA ILE A 101 12.07 -3.29 6.52
C ILE A 101 11.60 -2.00 7.21
N PRO A 102 12.51 -1.21 7.79
CA PRO A 102 12.13 0.05 8.43
C PRO A 102 11.69 1.10 7.39
N VAL A 103 10.63 1.83 7.70
CA VAL A 103 10.09 2.92 6.86
C VAL A 103 9.93 4.19 7.71
N PRO A 104 10.76 5.23 7.53
CA PRO A 104 10.64 6.48 8.27
C PRO A 104 9.51 7.37 7.71
N ILE A 105 8.65 7.88 8.59
CA ILE A 105 7.56 8.81 8.25
C ILE A 105 7.60 10.01 9.19
N ASN A 106 7.52 11.20 8.59
CA ASN A 106 7.25 12.44 9.30
C ASN A 106 5.78 12.85 9.14
N LEU A 107 5.10 13.08 10.26
CA LEU A 107 3.78 13.70 10.32
C LEU A 107 3.94 15.15 10.77
N ILE A 108 3.77 16.10 9.86
CA ILE A 108 4.00 17.51 10.12
C ILE A 108 2.66 18.20 10.37
N PHE A 109 2.45 18.71 11.58
CA PHE A 109 1.22 19.37 12.00
C PHE A 109 1.38 20.89 11.97
N LEU A 110 0.52 21.56 11.20
CA LEU A 110 0.46 23.02 11.05
C LEU A 110 -0.90 23.54 11.52
N GLY A 111 -0.91 24.56 12.39
CA GLY A 111 -2.15 25.12 12.95
C GLY A 111 -2.77 24.31 14.11
N PHE A 112 -1.97 23.46 14.77
CA PHE A 112 -2.38 22.67 15.94
C PHE A 112 -1.73 23.12 17.25
N ASN A 113 -1.04 24.27 17.27
CA ASN A 113 -0.46 24.87 18.46
C ASN A 113 -1.39 25.96 19.05
N GLY A 114 -2.68 25.88 18.75
CA GLY A 114 -3.71 26.86 19.14
C GLY A 114 -3.80 28.09 18.25
N ASP A 115 -2.95 28.15 17.23
CA ASP A 115 -2.83 29.19 16.23
C ASP A 115 -3.73 28.95 15.02
N GLY A 116 -4.11 27.72 14.68
CA GLY A 116 -4.92 27.42 13.50
C GLY A 116 -6.45 27.54 13.68
N ASN A 117 -7.21 26.89 12.78
CA ASN A 117 -8.67 26.88 12.84
C ASN A 117 -9.18 26.32 14.17
N GLN A 118 -10.24 26.93 14.71
CA GLN A 118 -10.78 26.67 16.05
C GLN A 118 -9.74 26.76 17.19
N GLY A 119 -8.51 27.22 16.91
CA GLY A 119 -7.35 27.27 17.82
C GLY A 119 -7.19 26.02 18.69
N ILE A 120 -7.16 24.86 18.03
CA ILE A 120 -6.98 23.54 18.65
C ILE A 120 -5.52 23.37 19.07
N LYS A 121 -5.31 22.72 20.23
CA LYS A 121 -4.00 22.33 20.74
C LYS A 121 -3.93 20.81 20.87
N LEU A 122 -3.10 20.16 20.05
CA LEU A 122 -2.82 18.73 20.19
C LEU A 122 -1.56 18.53 21.03
N GLY A 123 -1.69 17.83 22.16
CA GLY A 123 -0.57 17.62 23.08
C GLY A 123 0.22 16.36 22.74
N GLN A 124 1.51 16.35 23.10
CA GLN A 124 2.37 15.17 22.97
C GLN A 124 1.73 13.91 23.59
N ALA A 125 1.22 14.00 24.82
CA ALA A 125 0.67 12.85 25.54
C ALA A 125 -0.52 12.20 24.82
N GLU A 126 -1.34 13.01 24.15
CA GLU A 126 -2.53 12.57 23.43
C GLU A 126 -2.14 11.86 22.13
N LEU A 127 -1.22 12.45 21.37
CA LEU A 127 -0.71 11.85 20.14
C LEU A 127 0.13 10.61 20.43
N GLU A 128 0.93 10.61 21.50
CA GLU A 128 1.70 9.44 21.91
C GLU A 128 0.77 8.27 22.26
N ARG A 129 -0.34 8.52 22.99
CA ARG A 129 -1.35 7.49 23.30
C ARG A 129 -1.97 6.89 22.05
N TRP A 130 -2.36 7.70 21.07
CA TRP A 130 -3.02 7.22 19.86
C TRP A 130 -2.01 6.57 18.90
N PHE A 131 -0.94 7.29 18.54
CA PHE A 131 -0.02 6.86 17.51
C PHE A 131 0.93 5.74 17.95
N THR A 132 1.21 5.57 19.25
CA THR A 132 1.97 4.39 19.72
C THR A 132 1.17 3.09 19.56
N ASN A 133 -0.16 3.19 19.66
CA ASN A 133 -1.10 2.07 19.55
C ASN A 133 -1.61 1.84 18.11
N LEU A 134 -1.25 2.71 17.17
CA LEU A 134 -1.48 2.42 15.75
C LEU A 134 -0.66 1.20 15.31
N ASP A 135 -1.15 0.53 14.28
CA ASP A 135 -0.38 -0.51 13.63
C ASP A 135 0.86 0.12 12.97
N HIS A 136 2.04 -0.32 13.40
CA HIS A 136 3.33 0.08 12.81
C HIS A 136 3.89 -1.01 11.90
N LEU A 137 3.29 -2.21 11.90
CA LEU A 137 3.74 -3.34 11.13
C LEU A 137 2.73 -3.65 10.04
N PHE A 138 3.09 -3.42 8.78
CA PHE A 138 2.25 -3.74 7.63
C PHE A 138 2.91 -4.79 6.77
N GLU A 139 2.15 -5.80 6.36
CA GLU A 139 2.62 -6.81 5.43
C GLU A 139 2.62 -6.21 4.01
N HIS A 140 3.66 -6.48 3.20
CA HIS A 140 3.59 -6.13 1.79
C HIS A 140 2.59 -7.04 1.09
N THR A 141 1.68 -6.47 0.31
CA THR A 141 0.62 -7.23 -0.34
C THR A 141 0.60 -7.05 -1.86
N ARG A 142 0.13 -8.08 -2.55
CA ARG A 142 -0.05 -8.11 -3.99
C ARG A 142 -1.53 -8.12 -4.35
N VAL A 143 -1.92 -7.27 -5.29
CA VAL A 143 -3.27 -7.21 -5.84
C VAL A 143 -3.39 -8.29 -6.91
N PRO A 144 -4.31 -9.26 -6.77
CA PRO A 144 -4.51 -10.29 -7.78
C PRO A 144 -4.97 -9.67 -9.10
N GLN A 145 -4.68 -10.31 -10.23
CA GLN A 145 -5.13 -9.83 -11.53
C GLN A 145 -6.66 -9.68 -11.53
N LEU A 146 -7.09 -8.45 -11.80
CA LEU A 146 -8.50 -8.11 -11.88
C LEU A 146 -9.05 -8.72 -13.18
N GLY A 147 -10.09 -9.56 -13.07
CA GLY A 147 -10.79 -10.10 -14.24
C GLY A 147 -11.46 -9.00 -15.08
N GLU A 148 -12.08 -9.37 -16.21
CA GLU A 148 -12.71 -8.45 -17.19
C GLU A 148 -13.75 -7.44 -16.64
N SER A 149 -14.15 -7.55 -15.37
CA SER A 149 -15.23 -6.77 -14.77
C SER A 149 -14.71 -5.59 -13.94
N LEU A 150 -14.12 -4.58 -14.60
CA LEU A 150 -13.96 -3.24 -14.03
C LEU A 150 -15.17 -2.37 -14.34
N THR A 151 -16.34 -2.84 -13.92
CA THR A 151 -17.50 -1.97 -13.85
C THR A 151 -17.71 -1.56 -12.39
N PRO A 152 -17.98 -0.28 -12.12
CA PRO A 152 -18.28 0.23 -10.77
C PRO A 152 -19.41 -0.53 -10.03
N PHE A 153 -20.17 -1.35 -10.75
CA PHE A 153 -21.33 -2.09 -10.27
C PHE A 153 -21.01 -3.48 -9.70
N TYR A 154 -19.81 -4.00 -9.92
CA TYR A 154 -19.47 -5.38 -9.51
C TYR A 154 -18.25 -5.36 -8.61
N ARG A 155 -18.33 -6.08 -7.48
CA ARG A 155 -17.15 -6.39 -6.66
C ARG A 155 -16.07 -6.95 -7.59
N LEU A 156 -14.92 -6.30 -7.63
CA LEU A 156 -13.70 -6.85 -8.22
C LEU A 156 -13.56 -8.25 -7.62
N LYS A 157 -13.68 -9.32 -8.40
CA LYS A 157 -13.36 -10.67 -7.93
C LYS A 157 -12.09 -11.07 -8.65
N GLY A 158 -11.03 -11.32 -7.87
CA GLY A 158 -9.86 -12.00 -8.41
C GLY A 158 -10.26 -13.34 -9.03
N ASP A 159 -9.59 -13.72 -10.12
CA ASP A 159 -9.78 -15.04 -10.70
C ASP A 159 -9.25 -16.10 -9.73
N GLY A 160 -10.15 -16.82 -9.05
CA GLY A 160 -9.81 -17.79 -8.00
C GLY A 160 -9.09 -19.06 -8.49
N THR A 161 -8.58 -19.06 -9.74
CA THR A 161 -8.01 -20.22 -10.42
C THR A 161 -6.52 -20.11 -10.72
N GLN A 162 -5.87 -18.99 -10.42
CA GLN A 162 -4.46 -18.78 -10.76
C GLN A 162 -3.50 -19.26 -9.66
N ARG A 163 -2.46 -20.01 -10.04
CA ARG A 163 -1.28 -20.23 -9.19
C ARG A 163 -0.46 -18.95 -9.20
N HIS A 164 -0.40 -18.25 -8.07
CA HIS A 164 0.44 -17.07 -7.91
C HIS A 164 1.92 -17.46 -7.94
N HIS A 165 2.75 -16.62 -8.56
CA HIS A 165 4.20 -16.86 -8.64
C HIS A 165 4.88 -16.66 -7.28
N LEU A 166 4.45 -15.63 -6.55
CA LEU A 166 4.82 -15.32 -5.17
C LEU A 166 3.55 -15.26 -4.32
N PRO A 167 3.64 -15.40 -2.99
CA PRO A 167 2.47 -15.30 -2.13
C PRO A 167 1.84 -13.90 -2.20
N LEU A 168 0.50 -13.84 -2.18
CA LEU A 168 -0.24 -12.56 -2.21
C LEU A 168 0.10 -11.68 -1.00
N VAL A 169 0.37 -12.32 0.15
CA VAL A 169 0.96 -11.69 1.33
C VAL A 169 2.44 -12.05 1.33
N SER A 170 3.30 -11.05 1.17
CA SER A 170 4.75 -11.21 1.13
C SER A 170 5.30 -11.62 2.50
N ASN A 171 6.46 -12.29 2.50
CA ASN A 171 7.23 -12.52 3.73
C ASN A 171 8.01 -11.24 4.13
N THR A 172 7.92 -10.16 3.34
CA THR A 172 8.52 -8.86 3.64
C THR A 172 7.47 -7.94 4.25
N HIS A 173 7.73 -7.46 5.46
CA HIS A 173 6.84 -6.55 6.18
C HIS A 173 7.53 -5.20 6.39
N TYR A 174 6.75 -4.13 6.42
CA TYR A 174 7.20 -2.77 6.70
C TYR A 174 7.02 -2.43 8.17
N ASN A 175 8.08 -1.97 8.82
CA ASN A 175 8.07 -1.46 10.18
C ASN A 175 8.16 0.06 10.15
N TYR A 176 7.05 0.73 10.34
CA TYR A 176 6.99 2.18 10.32
C TYR A 176 7.57 2.78 11.60
N SER A 177 8.33 3.84 11.41
CA SER A 177 8.75 4.72 12.48
C SER A 177 8.09 6.06 12.24
N VAL A 178 7.20 6.47 13.15
CA VAL A 178 6.40 7.69 13.02
C VAL A 178 7.02 8.80 13.86
N HIS A 179 7.47 9.87 13.21
CA HIS A 179 7.95 11.08 13.85
C HIS A 179 6.95 12.22 13.62
N SER A 180 6.24 12.60 14.68
CA SER A 180 5.34 13.75 14.62
C SER A 180 6.09 15.03 14.95
N ILE A 181 5.90 16.04 14.11
CA ILE A 181 6.54 17.34 14.20
C ILE A 181 5.45 18.41 14.27
N GLU A 182 5.36 19.10 15.40
CA GLU A 182 4.50 20.27 15.56
C GLU A 182 5.28 21.52 15.18
N MET A 183 4.71 22.33 14.29
CA MET A 183 5.34 23.56 13.79
C MET A 183 4.88 24.78 14.58
N ASP A 184 5.72 25.82 14.58
CA ASP A 184 5.41 27.09 15.21
C ASP A 184 4.41 27.94 14.43
N ALA A 185 3.83 28.93 15.11
CA ALA A 185 2.84 29.82 14.53
C ALA A 185 3.33 30.64 13.34
N GLY A 186 4.65 30.92 13.25
CA GLY A 186 5.21 31.66 12.13
C GLY A 186 5.12 30.89 10.81
N VAL A 187 5.31 29.57 10.86
CA VAL A 187 5.16 28.72 9.66
C VAL A 187 3.68 28.63 9.26
N THR A 188 2.77 28.45 10.23
CA THR A 188 1.32 28.45 9.96
C THR A 188 0.89 29.74 9.27
N GLU A 189 1.36 30.91 9.74
CA GLU A 189 1.05 32.22 9.14
C GLU A 189 1.53 32.32 7.67
N VAL A 190 2.70 31.79 7.36
CA VAL A 190 3.21 31.76 5.97
C VAL A 190 2.29 30.95 5.07
N PHE A 191 1.82 29.78 5.51
CA PHE A 191 0.89 28.96 4.73
C PHE A 191 -0.49 29.63 4.60
N GLU A 192 -1.03 30.22 5.66
CA GLU A 192 -2.27 31.01 5.62
C GLU A 192 -2.17 32.16 4.61
N ARG A 193 -1.07 32.92 4.66
CA ARG A 193 -0.80 34.02 3.73
C ARG A 193 -0.59 33.51 2.31
N ALA A 194 0.08 32.39 2.12
CA ALA A 194 0.27 31.78 0.81
C ALA A 194 -1.06 31.35 0.16
N ILE A 195 -1.97 30.74 0.94
CA ILE A 195 -3.32 30.39 0.47
C ILE A 195 -4.04 31.65 -0.03
N VAL A 196 -3.94 32.78 0.68
CA VAL A 196 -4.55 34.05 0.28
C VAL A 196 -3.83 34.68 -0.92
N ALA A 197 -2.51 34.72 -0.95
CA ALA A 197 -1.74 35.37 -2.01
C ALA A 197 -1.83 34.62 -3.35
N LEU A 198 -1.93 33.28 -3.30
CA LEU A 198 -1.98 32.41 -4.48
C LEU A 198 -3.41 32.01 -4.88
N SER A 199 -4.43 32.52 -4.20
CA SER A 199 -5.83 32.23 -4.54
C SER A 199 -6.44 33.25 -5.48
N ARG A 200 -7.28 32.73 -6.39
CA ARG A 200 -8.09 33.50 -7.33
C ARG A 200 -9.48 32.89 -7.45
N ARG A 201 -10.45 33.66 -7.95
CA ARG A 201 -11.82 33.16 -8.19
C ARG A 201 -11.79 32.06 -9.25
N GLU A 202 -12.52 30.97 -9.03
CA GLU A 202 -12.64 29.88 -10.02
C GLU A 202 -13.28 30.39 -11.33
N ASP A 203 -14.33 31.20 -11.20
CA ASP A 203 -14.95 31.93 -12.32
C ASP A 203 -14.57 33.41 -12.24
N PRO A 204 -13.78 33.93 -13.20
CA PRO A 204 -13.37 35.33 -13.21
C PRO A 204 -14.53 36.30 -13.48
N SER A 205 -15.67 35.79 -13.96
CA SER A 205 -16.87 36.58 -14.26
C SER A 205 -17.92 36.56 -13.15
N ASP A 206 -17.73 35.75 -12.10
CA ASP A 206 -18.67 35.72 -10.97
C ASP A 206 -18.62 37.05 -10.21
N THR A 207 -19.79 37.63 -9.95
CA THR A 207 -19.99 38.91 -9.27
C THR A 207 -20.53 38.75 -7.84
N LYS A 208 -20.74 37.50 -7.39
CA LYS A 208 -21.16 37.21 -6.02
C LYS A 208 -20.13 37.70 -5.00
N LEU A 209 -20.60 37.82 -3.75
CA LEU A 209 -19.78 38.11 -2.58
C LEU A 209 -18.66 37.08 -2.46
N ASP A 210 -17.47 37.52 -2.05
CA ASP A 210 -16.29 36.64 -1.95
C ASP A 210 -16.56 35.38 -1.10
N THR A 211 -17.47 35.48 -0.12
CA THR A 211 -17.90 34.40 0.79
C THR A 211 -18.65 33.26 0.12
N GLU A 212 -19.31 33.53 -1.01
CA GLU A 212 -20.14 32.56 -1.73
C GLU A 212 -19.42 31.96 -2.96
N VAL A 213 -18.22 32.47 -3.26
CA VAL A 213 -17.45 32.09 -4.45
C VAL A 213 -16.43 31.01 -4.08
N MET A 214 -16.23 30.07 -5.00
CA MET A 214 -15.17 29.08 -4.89
C MET A 214 -13.83 29.70 -5.30
N TRP A 215 -12.84 29.57 -4.43
CA TRP A 215 -11.48 30.04 -4.68
C TRP A 215 -10.55 28.89 -5.06
N GLN A 216 -9.77 29.09 -6.10
CA GLN A 216 -8.72 28.18 -6.53
C GLN A 216 -7.36 28.71 -6.05
N VAL A 217 -6.64 27.91 -5.28
CA VAL A 217 -5.24 28.14 -4.91
C VAL A 217 -4.33 27.53 -5.98
N ASP A 218 -3.37 28.31 -6.47
CA ASP A 218 -2.37 27.84 -7.43
C ASP A 218 -1.41 26.81 -6.79
N MET A 219 -1.53 25.57 -7.26
CA MET A 219 -0.75 24.45 -6.73
C MET A 219 0.72 24.47 -7.19
N ASP A 220 1.05 25.09 -8.33
CA ASP A 220 2.46 25.18 -8.76
C ASP A 220 3.24 26.12 -7.82
N GLY A 221 2.68 27.29 -7.49
CA GLY A 221 3.23 28.19 -6.47
C GLY A 221 3.32 27.53 -5.09
N MET A 222 2.25 26.84 -4.66
CA MET A 222 2.22 26.19 -3.35
C MET A 222 3.21 25.01 -3.26
N ALA A 223 3.42 24.26 -4.35
CA ALA A 223 4.38 23.16 -4.40
C ALA A 223 5.82 23.64 -4.16
N HIS A 224 6.18 24.84 -4.64
CA HIS A 224 7.49 25.44 -4.35
C HIS A 224 7.67 25.74 -2.86
N ILE A 225 6.63 26.19 -2.17
CA ILE A 225 6.66 26.46 -0.73
C ILE A 225 6.87 25.15 0.04
N PHE A 226 6.10 24.10 -0.28
CA PHE A 226 6.26 22.78 0.35
C PHE A 226 7.64 22.18 0.11
N SER A 227 8.12 22.12 -1.14
CA SER A 227 9.44 21.57 -1.45
C SER A 227 10.56 22.34 -0.77
N SER A 228 10.49 23.68 -0.76
CA SER A 228 11.47 24.51 -0.08
C SER A 228 11.46 24.31 1.43
N PHE A 229 10.27 24.17 2.04
CA PHE A 229 10.13 23.90 3.46
C PHE A 229 10.79 22.57 3.87
N ILE A 230 10.50 21.50 3.13
CA ILE A 230 11.08 20.17 3.36
C ILE A 230 12.60 20.18 3.17
N ASN A 231 13.10 20.88 2.15
CA ASN A 231 14.53 21.01 1.87
C ASN A 231 15.25 21.83 2.96
N PHE A 232 14.65 22.95 3.40
CA PHE A 232 15.19 23.81 4.45
C PHE A 232 15.42 23.01 5.75
N LEU A 233 14.46 22.18 6.15
CA LEU A 233 14.54 21.35 7.35
C LEU A 233 15.30 20.02 7.15
N GLN A 234 15.78 19.73 5.93
CA GLN A 234 16.44 18.48 5.54
C GLN A 234 15.63 17.21 5.86
N LEU A 235 14.32 17.23 5.59
CA LEU A 235 13.42 16.11 5.86
C LEU A 235 13.30 15.12 4.68
N GLU A 236 14.23 15.18 3.72
CA GLU A 236 14.20 14.37 2.47
C GLU A 236 14.46 12.87 2.70
N ASP A 237 15.06 12.51 3.83
CA ASP A 237 15.38 11.13 4.23
C ASP A 237 14.18 10.39 4.85
N ALA A 238 12.98 10.99 4.85
CA ALA A 238 11.73 10.38 5.32
C ALA A 238 10.56 10.72 4.39
N TYR A 239 9.44 9.99 4.55
CA TYR A 239 8.18 10.33 3.88
C TYR A 239 7.41 11.37 4.68
N ASN A 240 7.16 12.54 4.10
CA ASN A 240 6.53 13.66 4.81
C ASN A 240 5.05 13.77 4.47
N ILE A 241 4.18 13.66 5.47
CA ILE A 241 2.75 13.93 5.34
C ILE A 241 2.43 15.17 6.17
N ILE A 242 1.97 16.22 5.51
CA ILE A 242 1.72 17.53 6.11
C ILE A 242 0.21 17.67 6.35
N VAL A 243 -0.20 17.88 7.59
CA VAL A 243 -1.60 18.08 7.98
C VAL A 243 -1.80 19.55 8.33
N LEU A 244 -2.58 20.24 7.51
CA LEU A 244 -2.84 21.67 7.60
C LEU A 244 -4.18 21.92 8.30
N ASN A 245 -4.15 22.82 9.27
CA ASN A 245 -5.33 23.38 9.93
C ASN A 245 -5.29 24.93 9.93
N PRO A 246 -5.21 25.59 8.75
CA PRO A 246 -5.09 27.05 8.67
C PRO A 246 -6.39 27.73 9.12
N LYS A 247 -6.31 28.95 9.66
CA LYS A 247 -7.51 29.75 9.96
C LYS A 247 -8.34 29.99 8.71
N ARG A 248 -9.66 29.82 8.83
CA ARG A 248 -10.59 30.23 7.78
C ARG A 248 -10.59 31.74 7.65
N ASN A 249 -10.37 32.22 6.42
CA ASN A 249 -10.55 33.62 6.10
C ASN A 249 -12.05 33.91 5.94
N ALA A 250 -12.57 34.90 6.68
CA ALA A 250 -13.98 35.27 6.64
C ALA A 250 -14.47 35.67 5.24
N THR A 251 -13.59 36.14 4.36
CA THR A 251 -13.95 36.50 2.98
C THR A 251 -13.76 35.36 1.97
N ARG A 252 -12.96 34.33 2.29
CA ARG A 252 -12.64 33.22 1.38
C ARG A 252 -12.89 31.89 2.07
N ALA A 253 -14.15 31.67 2.43
CA ALA A 253 -14.56 30.51 3.22
C ALA A 253 -14.35 29.19 2.47
N ASN A 254 -14.57 29.17 1.15
CA ASN A 254 -14.50 27.95 0.34
C ASN A 254 -13.35 28.06 -0.66
N TYR A 255 -12.33 27.22 -0.48
CA TYR A 255 -11.17 27.16 -1.38
C TYR A 255 -10.70 25.72 -1.61
N GLY A 256 -9.99 25.51 -2.72
CA GLY A 256 -9.34 24.25 -3.07
C GLY A 256 -8.08 24.44 -3.90
N TYR A 257 -7.26 23.39 -3.96
CA TYR A 257 -6.01 23.39 -4.70
C TYR A 257 -6.24 22.82 -6.09
N ARG A 258 -5.74 23.49 -7.13
CA ARG A 258 -5.76 23.00 -8.52
C ARG A 258 -4.54 23.51 -9.25
N ARG A 259 -3.95 22.65 -10.08
CA ARG A 259 -2.90 23.01 -11.04
C ARG A 259 -3.52 23.52 -12.34
N GLY A 260 -2.96 24.57 -12.93
CA GLY A 260 -3.42 25.12 -14.20
C GLY A 260 -4.66 26.01 -14.09
N LEU A 261 -5.44 26.06 -15.17
CA LEU A 261 -6.61 26.95 -15.33
C LEU A 261 -7.94 26.21 -15.10
N SER A 262 -8.96 26.91 -14.60
CA SER A 262 -10.34 26.41 -14.48
C SER A 262 -11.03 26.27 -15.84
N GLU A 263 -12.16 25.55 -15.90
CA GLU A 263 -12.91 25.42 -17.16
C GLU A 263 -13.48 26.77 -17.62
N GLU A 264 -13.85 27.61 -16.65
CA GLU A 264 -14.43 28.94 -16.78
C GLU A 264 -13.36 29.93 -17.26
N GLU A 265 -12.14 29.85 -16.73
CA GLU A 265 -10.96 30.59 -17.22
C GLU A 265 -10.61 30.19 -18.67
N LEU A 266 -10.69 28.90 -19.01
CA LEU A 266 -10.44 28.43 -20.37
C LEU A 266 -11.51 28.93 -21.36
N ARG A 267 -12.79 28.98 -20.93
CA ARG A 267 -13.88 29.58 -21.73
C ARG A 267 -13.69 31.08 -21.92
N PHE A 268 -13.21 31.78 -20.89
CA PHE A 268 -12.88 33.20 -20.99
C PHE A 268 -11.86 33.46 -22.11
N PHE A 269 -10.77 32.69 -22.16
CA PHE A 269 -9.77 32.81 -23.23
C PHE A 269 -10.26 32.38 -24.63
N GLU A 270 -11.31 31.56 -24.72
CA GLU A 270 -11.94 31.24 -26.01
C GLU A 270 -12.76 32.42 -26.54
N ASN A 271 -13.47 33.12 -25.66
CA ASN A 271 -14.37 34.21 -26.00
C ASN A 271 -13.63 35.55 -26.19
N ASP A 272 -12.55 35.80 -25.43
CA ASP A 272 -11.78 37.05 -25.48
C ASP A 272 -10.51 36.91 -26.32
N GLY A 273 -10.60 37.36 -27.58
CA GLY A 273 -9.48 37.37 -28.52
C GLY A 273 -8.37 38.35 -28.19
N GLU A 274 -8.62 39.38 -27.37
CA GLU A 274 -7.63 40.38 -26.96
C GLU A 274 -6.81 39.86 -25.78
N ALA A 275 -7.46 39.31 -24.75
CA ALA A 275 -6.79 38.64 -23.64
C ALA A 275 -5.85 37.53 -24.14
N LYS A 276 -6.29 36.74 -25.12
CA LYS A 276 -5.49 35.71 -25.76
C LYS A 276 -4.23 36.27 -26.46
N LYS A 277 -4.31 37.42 -27.11
CA LYS A 277 -3.13 38.07 -27.74
C LYS A 277 -2.15 38.56 -26.68
N ARG A 278 -2.65 39.20 -25.63
CA ARG A 278 -1.85 39.68 -24.48
C ARG A 278 -1.05 38.56 -23.81
N VAL A 279 -1.59 37.35 -23.75
CA VAL A 279 -0.87 36.17 -23.24
C VAL A 279 0.40 35.86 -24.07
N PHE A 280 0.40 36.09 -25.38
CA PHE A 280 1.56 35.82 -26.26
C PHE A 280 2.48 37.02 -26.49
N GLU A 281 2.06 38.22 -26.13
CA GLU A 281 2.81 39.47 -26.40
C GLU A 281 4.04 39.65 -25.49
N SER A 282 4.09 38.97 -24.35
CA SER A 282 5.23 38.99 -23.43
C SER A 282 6.39 38.09 -23.90
N LYS A 283 7.02 38.44 -25.04
CA LYS A 283 8.30 37.86 -25.43
C LYS A 283 9.40 38.34 -24.48
N GLY A 284 9.73 37.56 -23.46
CA GLY A 284 10.99 37.73 -22.72
C GLY A 284 10.92 37.92 -21.21
N LEU A 285 9.80 37.62 -20.54
CA LEU A 285 9.81 37.50 -19.09
C LEU A 285 10.62 36.25 -18.69
N ARG A 286 11.90 36.44 -18.37
CA ARG A 286 12.58 35.58 -17.39
C ARG A 286 11.88 35.87 -16.06
N VAL A 287 10.76 35.21 -15.81
CA VAL A 287 10.12 35.24 -14.51
C VAL A 287 11.03 34.46 -13.58
N SER A 288 11.94 35.15 -12.88
CA SER A 288 12.49 34.59 -11.66
C SER A 288 11.30 34.36 -10.75
N ASN A 289 10.99 33.09 -10.43
CA ASN A 289 9.91 32.81 -9.50
C ASN A 289 10.33 33.41 -8.14
N PRO A 290 9.62 34.41 -7.60
CA PRO A 290 10.01 35.04 -6.32
C PRO A 290 10.02 34.02 -5.17
N LEU A 291 9.33 32.88 -5.34
CA LEU A 291 9.29 31.75 -4.40
C LEU A 291 10.51 30.81 -4.51
N GLU A 292 11.41 31.02 -5.48
CA GLU A 292 12.67 30.30 -5.64
C GLU A 292 13.79 31.08 -4.92
N LYS A 293 13.91 30.88 -3.61
CA LYS A 293 14.93 31.51 -2.75
C LYS A 293 16.11 30.55 -2.47
N ASP A 294 17.25 31.13 -2.10
CA ASP A 294 18.51 30.40 -1.85
C ASP A 294 18.38 29.32 -0.77
N ARG A 295 19.08 28.20 -1.00
CA ARG A 295 19.03 26.93 -0.24
C ARG A 295 19.82 27.00 1.07
N TYR A 296 19.53 27.98 1.93
CA TYR A 296 19.99 27.87 3.31
C TYR A 296 19.27 26.68 3.95
N GLN A 297 20.03 25.77 4.57
CA GLN A 297 19.51 24.56 5.19
C GLN A 297 19.83 24.57 6.68
N LYS A 298 18.83 24.23 7.48
CA LYS A 298 18.96 24.05 8.92
C LYS A 298 18.22 22.76 9.31
N PRO A 299 18.94 21.63 9.49
CA PRO A 299 18.29 20.37 9.84
C PRO A 299 17.57 20.47 11.18
N LEU A 300 16.33 20.00 11.24
CA LEU A 300 15.58 19.89 12.49
C LEU A 300 16.14 18.78 13.39
N TYR A 301 16.63 17.69 12.78
CA TYR A 301 17.27 16.58 13.45
C TYR A 301 18.41 16.00 12.59
N ALA A 302 19.39 15.37 13.23
CA ALA A 302 20.54 14.78 12.53
C ALA A 302 20.19 13.46 11.80
N ARG A 303 19.30 12.66 12.39
CA ARG A 303 18.76 11.41 11.82
C ARG A 303 17.36 11.18 12.36
N HIS A 304 16.51 10.54 11.56
CA HIS A 304 15.19 10.12 11.99
C HIS A 304 15.27 9.26 13.27
N PRO A 305 14.36 9.41 14.26
CA PRO A 305 14.46 8.75 15.58
C PRO A 305 14.36 7.21 15.58
N MET A 306 13.77 6.60 14.54
CA MET A 306 13.62 5.15 14.38
C MET A 306 12.90 4.40 15.52
N VAL A 307 12.06 5.10 16.28
CA VAL A 307 11.17 4.52 17.29
C VAL A 307 9.73 4.43 16.75
N LYS A 308 8.86 3.65 17.38
CA LYS A 308 7.43 3.55 16.98
C LYS A 308 6.79 4.94 16.87
N PHE A 309 6.99 5.76 17.89
CA PHE A 309 6.50 7.13 17.91
C PHE A 309 7.55 8.06 18.52
N ALA A 310 7.81 9.18 17.86
CA ALA A 310 8.60 10.29 18.38
C ALA A 310 7.84 11.61 18.18
N TRP A 311 8.08 12.55 19.09
CA TRP A 311 7.50 13.89 19.05
C TRP A 311 8.59 14.95 19.02
N THR A 312 8.40 16.02 18.24
CA THR A 312 9.28 17.20 18.26
C THR A 312 8.45 18.44 18.01
N THR A 313 8.64 19.46 18.84
CA THR A 313 8.07 20.80 18.62
C THR A 313 9.16 21.67 18.01
N ALA A 314 8.91 22.25 16.85
CA ALA A 314 9.80 23.19 16.19
C ALA A 314 9.50 24.61 16.69
N ASP A 315 10.53 25.32 17.15
CA ASP A 315 10.42 26.71 17.59
C ASP A 315 10.76 27.68 16.46
N TYR A 316 10.37 28.96 16.61
CA TYR A 316 10.77 30.03 15.69
C TYR A 316 12.29 30.16 15.52
N LYS A 317 13.10 29.68 16.47
CA LYS A 317 14.57 29.63 16.30
C LYS A 317 14.99 28.69 15.17
N ASP A 318 14.20 27.67 14.89
CA ASP A 318 14.46 26.66 13.88
C ASP A 318 13.93 27.08 12.50
N THR A 319 12.80 27.76 12.48
CA THR A 319 12.07 28.11 11.25
C THR A 319 12.17 29.58 10.86
N GLY A 320 12.58 30.48 11.76
CA GLY A 320 12.47 31.93 11.59
C GLY A 320 13.14 32.49 10.32
N HIS A 321 14.32 31.99 9.95
CA HIS A 321 14.98 32.39 8.71
C HIS A 321 14.14 32.04 7.46
N TRP A 322 13.50 30.87 7.47
CA TRP A 322 12.62 30.45 6.38
C TRP A 322 11.34 31.29 6.36
N VAL A 323 10.73 31.52 7.54
CA VAL A 323 9.53 32.35 7.70
C VAL A 323 9.76 33.76 7.18
N ASP A 324 10.86 34.41 7.56
CA ASP A 324 11.19 35.77 7.12
C ASP A 324 11.42 35.84 5.60
N ALA A 325 12.13 34.85 5.04
CA ALA A 325 12.40 34.77 3.61
C ALA A 325 11.11 34.61 2.79
N TYR A 326 10.20 33.73 3.21
CA TYR A 326 8.94 33.49 2.51
C TYR A 326 7.91 34.59 2.74
N ASN A 327 7.87 35.23 3.90
CA ASN A 327 7.09 36.45 4.08
C ASN A 327 7.55 37.59 3.17
N GLY A 328 8.86 37.72 2.96
CA GLY A 328 9.43 38.63 1.96
C GLY A 328 9.00 38.28 0.54
N ALA A 329 9.11 37.01 0.14
CA ALA A 329 8.72 36.53 -1.18
C ALA A 329 7.21 36.69 -1.45
N LEU A 330 6.35 36.35 -0.48
CA LEU A 330 4.90 36.54 -0.59
C LEU A 330 4.53 38.02 -0.69
N SER A 331 5.27 38.90 -0.01
CA SER A 331 5.09 40.35 -0.16
C SER A 331 5.44 40.85 -1.57
N GLU A 332 6.40 40.22 -2.25
CA GLU A 332 6.71 40.53 -3.67
C GLU A 332 5.56 40.07 -4.58
N VAL A 333 5.06 38.84 -4.37
CA VAL A 333 3.91 38.29 -5.12
C VAL A 333 2.66 39.16 -4.93
N GLU A 334 2.35 39.56 -3.70
CA GLU A 334 1.22 40.43 -3.40
C GLU A 334 1.36 41.81 -4.06
N LYS A 335 2.56 42.41 -4.05
CA LYS A 335 2.81 43.69 -4.74
C LYS A 335 2.64 43.57 -6.24
N ASP A 336 3.07 42.46 -6.83
CA ASP A 336 2.91 42.21 -8.26
C ASP A 336 1.43 42.06 -8.63
N LEU A 337 0.58 41.56 -7.72
CA LEU A 337 -0.86 41.40 -7.92
C LEU A 337 -1.67 42.63 -7.48
N TYR A 338 -1.09 43.54 -6.71
CA TYR A 338 -1.79 44.68 -6.14
C TYR A 338 -2.34 45.63 -7.22
N GLY A 339 -3.66 45.87 -7.20
CA GLY A 339 -4.34 46.76 -8.14
C GLY A 339 -4.57 46.18 -9.54
N LYS A 340 -4.17 44.92 -9.81
CA LYS A 340 -4.52 44.22 -11.05
C LYS A 340 -6.00 43.80 -11.02
N SER A 341 -6.66 43.90 -12.17
CA SER A 341 -8.00 43.32 -12.31
C SER A 341 -7.94 41.78 -12.24
N ALA A 342 -9.07 41.13 -12.00
CA ALA A 342 -9.16 39.66 -12.05
C ALA A 342 -8.68 39.10 -13.40
N VAL A 343 -8.96 39.83 -14.49
CA VAL A 343 -8.54 39.48 -15.86
C VAL A 343 -7.02 39.62 -16.04
N ASP A 344 -6.42 40.69 -15.50
CA ASP A 344 -4.96 40.86 -15.58
C ASP A 344 -4.21 39.81 -14.77
N THR A 345 -4.79 39.40 -13.63
CA THR A 345 -4.27 38.29 -12.80
C THR A 345 -4.34 36.96 -13.55
N LEU A 346 -5.44 36.70 -14.26
CA LEU A 346 -5.60 35.53 -15.12
C LEU A 346 -4.58 35.51 -16.27
N ILE A 347 -4.38 36.62 -16.97
CA ILE A 347 -3.39 36.74 -18.05
C ILE A 347 -1.98 36.48 -17.52
N HIS A 348 -1.64 37.06 -16.37
CA HIS A 348 -0.34 36.86 -15.74
C HIS A 348 -0.10 35.37 -15.38
N THR A 349 -1.11 34.72 -14.80
CA THR A 349 -1.04 33.29 -14.46
C THR A 349 -0.85 32.43 -15.72
N ALA A 350 -1.60 32.71 -16.79
CA ALA A 350 -1.43 32.00 -18.07
C ALA A 350 -0.02 32.20 -18.65
N GLN A 351 0.55 33.40 -18.54
CA GLN A 351 1.94 33.67 -18.96
C GLN A 351 2.95 32.87 -18.12
N GLN A 352 2.76 32.75 -16.81
CA GLN A 352 3.62 31.94 -15.94
C GLN A 352 3.56 30.44 -16.31
N ILE A 353 2.36 29.89 -16.54
CA ILE A 353 2.18 28.49 -16.98
C ILE A 353 2.90 28.24 -18.31
N LEU A 354 2.80 29.17 -19.27
CA LEU A 354 3.49 29.08 -20.56
C LEU A 354 5.02 29.22 -20.42
N ALA A 355 5.50 30.02 -19.46
CA ALA A 355 6.92 30.25 -19.22
C ALA A 355 7.61 29.04 -18.57
N GLY A 356 6.90 28.26 -17.75
CA GLY A 356 7.43 27.09 -17.05
C GLY A 356 7.93 25.94 -17.95
N ARG A 357 7.68 26.00 -19.28
CA ARG A 357 8.09 24.98 -20.28
C ARG A 357 7.79 23.53 -19.86
N SER A 358 6.73 23.30 -19.08
CA SER A 358 6.27 21.97 -18.66
C SER A 358 5.36 21.33 -19.72
N GLY A 359 5.03 20.04 -19.56
CA GLY A 359 4.08 19.33 -20.44
C GLY A 359 2.71 20.01 -20.52
N GLU A 360 2.27 20.62 -19.42
CA GLU A 360 1.03 21.40 -19.32
C GLU A 360 1.14 22.75 -20.02
N GLY A 361 2.24 23.50 -19.83
CA GLY A 361 2.50 24.74 -20.56
C GLY A 361 2.52 24.52 -22.08
N ASN A 362 3.08 23.40 -22.55
CA ASN A 362 3.03 23.01 -23.96
C ASN A 362 1.61 22.65 -24.43
N GLY A 363 0.81 22.01 -23.56
CA GLY A 363 -0.61 21.72 -23.80
C GLY A 363 -1.44 22.99 -23.94
N LEU A 364 -1.31 23.91 -22.98
CA LEU A 364 -1.98 25.20 -22.98
C LEU A 364 -1.56 26.06 -24.18
N PHE A 365 -0.26 26.13 -24.47
CA PHE A 365 0.27 26.84 -25.64
C PHE A 365 -0.40 26.38 -26.93
N ARG A 366 -0.50 25.06 -27.12
CA ARG A 366 -1.13 24.46 -28.29
C ARG A 366 -2.62 24.74 -28.33
N ALA A 367 -3.33 24.56 -27.21
CA ALA A 367 -4.78 24.77 -27.13
C ALA A 367 -5.16 26.23 -27.42
N LEU A 368 -4.39 27.18 -26.87
CA LEU A 368 -4.51 28.60 -27.21
C LEU A 368 -4.18 28.83 -28.68
N LYS A 369 -3.09 28.28 -29.23
CA LYS A 369 -2.73 28.46 -30.65
C LYS A 369 -3.80 27.90 -31.61
N GLU A 370 -4.41 26.76 -31.29
CA GLU A 370 -5.51 26.13 -32.04
C GLU A 370 -6.83 26.90 -31.93
N GLY A 371 -6.93 27.85 -30.98
CA GLY A 371 -8.15 28.65 -30.76
C GLY A 371 -9.32 27.87 -30.19
N LYS A 372 -9.06 26.72 -29.57
CA LYS A 372 -10.05 25.90 -28.87
C LYS A 372 -9.51 25.49 -27.50
N PRO A 373 -9.24 26.43 -26.58
CA PRO A 373 -8.70 26.14 -25.26
C PRO A 373 -9.64 25.25 -24.45
N THR A 374 -10.96 25.29 -24.70
CA THR A 374 -11.93 24.38 -24.07
C THR A 374 -11.74 22.91 -24.42
N ASN A 375 -10.95 22.55 -25.44
CA ASN A 375 -10.54 21.17 -25.64
C ASN A 375 -9.66 20.65 -24.50
N LEU A 376 -8.98 21.56 -23.78
CA LEU A 376 -8.34 21.26 -22.51
C LEU A 376 -9.42 21.20 -21.42
N GLN A 377 -9.58 20.04 -20.80
CA GLN A 377 -10.30 19.91 -19.53
C GLN A 377 -9.39 20.34 -18.37
N ALA A 378 -9.95 21.08 -17.41
CA ALA A 378 -9.28 21.49 -16.18
C ALA A 378 -9.10 20.32 -15.20
N ASP A 379 -8.06 20.42 -14.37
CA ASP A 379 -7.87 19.50 -13.25
C ASP A 379 -8.94 19.74 -12.16
N CYS A 380 -9.10 18.79 -11.26
CA CYS A 380 -10.00 18.90 -10.12
C CYS A 380 -9.49 19.87 -9.06
N MET A 381 -10.44 20.50 -8.34
CA MET A 381 -10.13 21.06 -7.03
C MET A 381 -10.09 19.94 -6.00
N VAL A 382 -9.03 19.93 -5.21
CA VAL A 382 -8.76 18.92 -4.18
C VAL A 382 -8.28 19.57 -2.89
N ASN A 383 -8.36 18.82 -1.79
CA ASN A 383 -7.77 19.19 -0.49
C ASN A 383 -6.70 18.19 -0.02
N THR A 384 -6.35 17.23 -0.87
CA THR A 384 -5.18 16.36 -0.71
C THR A 384 -4.33 16.46 -1.96
N TRP A 385 -3.01 16.36 -1.81
CA TRP A 385 -2.10 16.42 -2.95
C TRP A 385 -0.82 15.64 -2.69
N VAL A 386 -0.40 14.84 -3.67
CA VAL A 386 0.91 14.20 -3.69
C VAL A 386 1.89 15.07 -4.49
N GLY A 387 2.95 15.53 -3.81
CA GLY A 387 4.03 16.29 -4.41
C GLY A 387 4.93 15.46 -5.33
N LYS A 388 5.82 16.16 -6.04
CA LYS A 388 6.85 15.51 -6.87
C LYS A 388 7.94 14.84 -6.02
N GLU A 389 8.30 15.47 -4.91
CA GLU A 389 9.25 14.95 -3.93
C GLU A 389 8.54 14.08 -2.89
N ARG A 390 9.23 13.69 -1.80
CA ARG A 390 8.67 12.85 -0.72
C ARG A 390 7.80 13.63 0.26
N TRP A 391 6.89 14.44 -0.27
CA TRP A 391 5.90 15.15 0.54
C TRP A 391 4.50 15.06 -0.06
N ALA A 392 3.52 14.99 0.81
CA ALA A 392 2.10 15.08 0.48
C ALA A 392 1.41 15.88 1.57
N PHE A 393 0.26 16.50 1.26
CA PHE A 393 -0.50 17.23 2.27
C PHE A 393 -1.98 16.86 2.32
N ILE A 394 -2.57 17.13 3.47
CA ILE A 394 -4.00 17.09 3.76
C ILE A 394 -4.37 18.45 4.35
N ASP A 395 -5.26 19.19 3.70
CA ASP A 395 -5.82 20.43 4.24
C ASP A 395 -7.23 20.16 4.80
N LEU A 396 -7.34 20.22 6.13
CA LEU A 396 -8.60 19.96 6.84
C LEU A 396 -9.58 21.14 6.77
N SER A 397 -9.13 22.32 6.34
CA SER A 397 -9.96 23.52 6.21
C SER A 397 -10.44 23.76 4.77
N ALA A 398 -9.78 23.14 3.78
CA ALA A 398 -10.18 23.21 2.37
C ALA A 398 -11.32 22.22 2.04
N GLY A 399 -12.25 22.64 1.20
CA GLY A 399 -13.41 21.84 0.79
C GLY A 399 -14.76 22.53 1.02
N PRO A 400 -15.86 21.79 0.86
CA PRO A 400 -15.95 20.34 0.66
C PRO A 400 -15.64 19.88 -0.78
N PHE A 401 -15.03 18.69 -0.93
CA PHE A 401 -14.71 18.07 -2.23
C PHE A 401 -15.07 16.59 -2.27
N THR A 402 -15.43 16.12 -3.46
CA THR A 402 -15.81 14.71 -3.70
C THR A 402 -15.23 14.21 -5.01
N TRP A 403 -14.67 13.00 -5.05
CA TRP A 403 -14.20 12.39 -6.30
C TRP A 403 -14.15 10.86 -6.22
N GLY A 404 -14.14 10.23 -7.38
CA GLY A 404 -14.12 8.78 -7.54
C GLY A 404 -15.17 8.31 -8.56
N PRO A 405 -15.55 7.03 -8.53
CA PRO A 405 -16.62 6.49 -9.36
C PRO A 405 -17.94 7.29 -9.25
N THR A 406 -18.63 7.44 -10.39
CA THR A 406 -19.92 8.16 -10.46
C THR A 406 -21.03 7.47 -9.67
N VAL A 407 -21.02 6.14 -9.62
CA VAL A 407 -21.91 5.38 -8.74
C VAL A 407 -21.17 5.23 -7.43
N GLY A 408 -21.76 5.64 -6.31
CA GLY A 408 -21.14 5.50 -5.00
C GLY A 408 -20.54 4.10 -4.83
N GLY A 409 -19.33 4.05 -4.26
CA GLY A 409 -18.51 2.85 -4.18
C GLY A 409 -17.68 2.86 -2.90
N GLU A 410 -17.09 1.73 -2.57
CA GLU A 410 -16.21 1.60 -1.41
C GLU A 410 -15.01 2.55 -1.57
N GLY A 411 -14.72 3.32 -0.51
CA GLY A 411 -13.60 4.26 -0.47
C GLY A 411 -13.74 5.49 -1.37
N VAL A 412 -14.91 5.77 -1.97
CA VAL A 412 -15.14 7.03 -2.70
C VAL A 412 -14.85 8.21 -1.78
N ARG A 413 -14.11 9.20 -2.29
CA ARG A 413 -13.85 10.42 -1.54
C ARG A 413 -15.13 11.26 -1.50
N VAL A 414 -15.66 11.45 -0.30
CA VAL A 414 -16.78 12.34 0.02
C VAL A 414 -16.34 13.32 1.10
N GLU A 415 -17.07 14.40 1.35
CA GLU A 415 -16.74 15.40 2.38
C GLU A 415 -16.24 14.78 3.71
N ARG A 416 -16.98 13.80 4.24
CA ARG A 416 -16.70 13.09 5.50
C ARG A 416 -15.56 12.07 5.47
N SER A 417 -14.85 11.88 4.35
CA SER A 417 -13.73 10.93 4.33
C SER A 417 -12.52 11.41 5.14
N LEU A 418 -12.33 12.73 5.26
CA LEU A 418 -11.30 13.34 6.11
C LEU A 418 -11.92 13.83 7.42
N PRO A 419 -11.14 13.89 8.52
CA PRO A 419 -11.62 14.45 9.78
C PRO A 419 -11.90 15.94 9.63
N SER A 420 -13.05 16.38 10.13
CA SER A 420 -13.46 17.78 10.09
C SER A 420 -13.26 18.43 11.46
N VAL A 421 -12.43 19.47 11.48
CA VAL A 421 -12.15 20.28 12.66
C VAL A 421 -13.40 21.04 13.11
N ASP A 422 -14.16 21.59 12.16
CA ASP A 422 -15.37 22.35 12.45
C ASP A 422 -16.50 21.44 12.96
N ASP A 423 -16.62 20.23 12.44
CA ASP A 423 -17.60 19.25 12.92
C ASP A 423 -17.24 18.72 14.31
N SER A 424 -15.95 18.60 14.63
CA SER A 424 -15.51 18.03 15.91
C SER A 424 -15.47 19.07 17.04
N PHE A 425 -15.14 20.32 16.70
CA PHE A 425 -14.82 21.37 17.69
C PHE A 425 -15.56 22.70 17.48
N GLY A 426 -16.31 22.86 16.38
CA GLY A 426 -17.02 24.08 16.04
C GLY A 426 -18.35 24.26 16.78
N PRO A 427 -19.04 25.40 16.55
CA PRO A 427 -20.32 25.74 17.19
C PRO A 427 -21.44 24.72 16.95
N HIS A 428 -21.41 24.04 15.80
CA HIS A 428 -22.42 23.07 15.36
C HIS A 428 -21.99 21.62 15.62
N ALA A 429 -20.96 21.37 16.45
CA ALA A 429 -20.43 20.04 16.75
C ALA A 429 -21.42 19.08 17.44
N GLY A 430 -22.61 19.56 17.82
CA GLY A 430 -23.76 18.70 18.15
C GLY A 430 -24.27 17.97 16.90
N ILE A 431 -24.58 18.70 15.83
CA ILE A 431 -25.31 18.20 14.64
C ILE A 431 -24.50 17.17 13.82
N SER A 432 -23.16 17.28 13.81
CA SER A 432 -22.27 16.50 12.95
C SER A 432 -21.88 15.11 13.49
N ASN A 433 -21.94 14.90 14.81
CA ASN A 433 -21.68 13.59 15.44
C ASN A 433 -22.91 12.66 15.42
N GLY A 434 -23.95 13.02 14.66
CA GLY A 434 -25.24 12.31 14.65
C GLY A 434 -26.19 12.79 15.74
N ALA A 435 -25.69 13.27 16.88
CA ALA A 435 -26.52 13.64 18.01
C ALA A 435 -27.06 15.08 17.94
N SER A 436 -28.31 15.26 17.47
CA SER A 436 -29.05 16.51 17.70
C SER A 436 -29.04 16.88 19.19
N GLU A 437 -29.34 18.14 19.56
CA GLU A 437 -29.54 18.48 20.98
C GLU A 437 -30.54 17.53 21.64
N ASP A 438 -31.54 17.05 20.89
CA ASP A 438 -32.50 16.03 21.32
C ASP A 438 -31.85 14.66 21.61
N GLU A 439 -30.90 14.20 20.79
CA GLU A 439 -30.17 12.93 21.02
C GLU A 439 -29.15 13.05 22.17
N VAL A 440 -28.49 14.20 22.32
CA VAL A 440 -27.62 14.47 23.49
C VAL A 440 -28.45 14.57 24.77
N GLN A 441 -29.66 15.12 24.68
CA GLN A 441 -30.63 15.14 25.76
C GLN A 441 -31.18 13.74 26.07
N GLU A 442 -31.45 12.91 25.06
CA GLU A 442 -31.83 11.50 25.22
C GLU A 442 -30.70 10.70 25.87
N GLU A 443 -29.45 10.96 25.50
CA GLU A 443 -28.28 10.35 26.15
C GLU A 443 -28.12 10.78 27.61
N LEU A 444 -28.32 12.07 27.92
CA LEU A 444 -28.38 12.54 29.30
C LEU A 444 -29.51 11.85 30.08
N GLN A 445 -30.71 11.73 29.48
CA GLN A 445 -31.85 11.04 30.09
C GLN A 445 -31.56 9.54 30.30
N ASN A 446 -30.88 8.87 29.37
CA ASN A 446 -30.47 7.48 29.50
C ASN A 446 -29.40 7.30 30.58
N MET A 447 -28.40 8.20 30.67
CA MET A 447 -27.41 8.16 31.74
C MET A 447 -28.03 8.40 33.11
N VAL A 448 -28.99 9.33 33.21
CA VAL A 448 -29.82 9.53 34.40
C VAL A 448 -30.56 8.21 34.71
N GLN A 449 -31.33 7.67 33.76
CA GLN A 449 -32.13 6.46 33.98
C GLN A 449 -31.27 5.26 34.43
N ASP A 450 -30.16 4.97 33.73
CA ASP A 450 -29.26 3.86 34.06
C ASP A 450 -28.68 3.99 35.48
N ARG A 451 -28.27 5.20 35.89
CA ARG A 451 -27.69 5.43 37.22
C ARG A 451 -28.76 5.41 38.32
N PHE A 452 -30.00 5.80 38.01
CA PHE A 452 -31.09 5.89 38.99
C PHE A 452 -31.95 4.61 39.13
N THR A 453 -31.93 3.70 38.16
CA THR A 453 -32.61 2.38 38.24
C THR A 453 -32.21 1.55 39.46
N VAL A 454 -30.99 1.73 39.98
CA VAL A 454 -30.47 1.02 41.17
C VAL A 454 -31.16 1.45 42.47
N PHE A 455 -31.81 2.62 42.49
CA PHE A 455 -32.47 3.16 43.68
C PHE A 455 -33.99 2.92 43.74
N GLU A 456 -34.60 2.42 42.66
CA GLU A 456 -36.06 2.21 42.58
C GLU A 456 -36.56 1.02 43.42
N ASP A 457 -35.68 0.09 43.82
CA ASP A 457 -36.06 -1.15 44.52
C ASP A 457 -36.09 -1.08 46.06
N ASN A 458 -35.69 0.04 46.70
CA ASN A 458 -35.57 0.13 48.17
C ASN A 458 -36.52 1.17 48.81
N GLN A 459 -37.35 0.71 49.76
CA GLN A 459 -38.52 1.40 50.31
C GLN A 459 -38.27 2.50 51.38
N ASP A 460 -37.22 3.33 51.29
CA ASP A 460 -37.15 4.52 52.17
C ASP A 460 -36.45 5.75 51.51
N PRO A 461 -37.22 6.75 51.01
CA PRO A 461 -36.69 7.90 50.26
C PRO A 461 -35.70 8.77 51.05
N GLN A 462 -35.81 8.81 52.38
CA GLN A 462 -34.98 9.70 53.21
C GLN A 462 -33.58 9.14 53.47
N GLN A 463 -33.36 7.82 53.36
CA GLN A 463 -32.06 7.19 53.61
C GLN A 463 -31.09 7.26 52.42
N HIS A 464 -31.57 7.58 51.21
CA HIS A 464 -30.74 7.58 50.01
C HIS A 464 -30.64 8.95 49.32
N ALA A 465 -31.19 10.02 49.91
CA ALA A 465 -31.15 11.37 49.31
C ALA A 465 -29.73 11.82 48.95
N VAL A 466 -28.76 11.64 49.86
CA VAL A 466 -27.34 11.99 49.60
C VAL A 466 -26.71 11.08 48.53
N ASP A 467 -27.06 9.78 48.51
CA ASP A 467 -26.55 8.84 47.51
C ASP A 467 -27.15 9.12 46.11
N MET A 468 -28.37 9.66 46.06
CA MET A 468 -29.06 10.09 44.84
C MET A 468 -28.45 11.38 44.27
N LEU A 469 -28.16 12.37 45.12
CA LEU A 469 -27.44 13.58 44.72
C LEU A 469 -26.00 13.27 44.27
N LEU A 470 -25.33 12.31 44.92
CA LEU A 470 -24.03 11.81 44.46
C LEU A 470 -24.09 11.15 43.09
N ALA A 471 -25.13 10.35 42.82
CA ALA A 471 -25.37 9.77 41.51
C ALA A 471 -25.61 10.85 40.44
N GLU A 472 -26.34 11.90 40.79
CA GLU A 472 -26.60 13.06 39.93
C GLU A 472 -25.30 13.81 39.57
N ILE A 473 -24.45 14.07 40.58
CA ILE A 473 -23.11 14.65 40.37
C ILE A 473 -22.28 13.78 39.43
N ASP A 474 -22.26 12.45 39.63
CA ASP A 474 -21.52 11.54 38.76
C ASP A 474 -22.01 11.62 37.31
N VAL A 475 -23.33 11.65 37.08
CA VAL A 475 -23.91 11.77 35.74
C VAL A 475 -23.54 13.11 35.11
N TYR A 476 -23.66 14.20 35.86
CA TYR A 476 -23.33 15.54 35.37
C TYR A 476 -21.84 15.72 35.10
N GLU A 477 -20.96 15.20 35.96
CA GLU A 477 -19.51 15.20 35.70
C GLU A 477 -19.18 14.40 34.45
N MET A 478 -19.70 13.17 34.31
CA MET A 478 -19.47 12.36 33.10
C MET A 478 -19.97 13.07 31.84
N PHE A 479 -21.18 13.65 31.89
CA PHE A 479 -21.75 14.41 30.79
C PHE A 479 -20.89 15.63 30.45
N TYR A 480 -20.45 16.39 31.47
CA TYR A 480 -19.56 17.54 31.31
C TYR A 480 -18.23 17.16 30.66
N PHE A 481 -17.56 16.14 31.18
CA PHE A 481 -16.29 15.64 30.63
C PHE A 481 -16.46 15.21 29.16
N LYS A 482 -17.60 14.59 28.85
CA LYS A 482 -17.88 14.06 27.52
C LYS A 482 -18.26 15.14 26.50
N HIS A 483 -19.11 16.10 26.87
CA HIS A 483 -19.75 17.02 25.93
C HIS A 483 -19.39 18.49 26.10
N CYS A 484 -18.88 18.92 27.26
CA CYS A 484 -18.60 20.33 27.56
C CYS A 484 -17.09 20.64 27.62
N GLN A 485 -16.27 19.73 28.12
CA GLN A 485 -14.84 19.97 28.34
C GLN A 485 -14.07 20.15 27.02
N GLY A 486 -13.26 21.21 26.93
CA GLY A 486 -12.37 21.48 25.79
C GLY A 486 -13.06 22.10 24.56
N ARG A 487 -14.37 22.36 24.61
CA ARG A 487 -15.09 23.11 23.57
C ARG A 487 -14.93 24.62 23.78
N LYS A 488 -14.77 25.37 22.69
CA LYS A 488 -14.74 26.84 22.73
C LYS A 488 -16.13 27.47 22.69
N VAL A 489 -17.12 26.74 22.18
CA VAL A 489 -18.51 27.19 22.09
C VAL A 489 -19.33 26.46 23.16
N GLN A 490 -20.03 27.23 23.99
CA GLN A 490 -20.88 26.72 25.07
C GLN A 490 -22.18 26.18 24.48
N LEU A 491 -22.50 24.90 24.72
CA LEU A 491 -23.83 24.35 24.45
C LEU A 491 -24.82 24.93 25.47
N ALA A 492 -26.07 25.19 25.09
CA ALA A 492 -27.12 25.63 26.02
C ALA A 492 -27.32 24.62 27.16
N LEU A 493 -27.22 23.32 26.86
CA LEU A 493 -27.30 22.25 27.85
C LEU A 493 -26.12 22.26 28.84
N CYS A 494 -24.93 22.76 28.46
CA CYS A 494 -23.81 22.94 29.41
C CYS A 494 -24.06 24.11 30.37
N GLU A 495 -24.82 25.14 29.95
CA GLU A 495 -25.28 26.21 30.84
C GLU A 495 -26.36 25.71 31.80
N GLU A 496 -27.31 24.90 31.32
CA GLU A 496 -28.33 24.27 32.16
C GLU A 496 -27.69 23.31 33.18
N LEU A 497 -26.71 22.50 32.77
CA LEU A 497 -25.96 21.61 33.66
C LEU A 497 -25.27 22.37 34.81
N ARG A 498 -24.75 23.57 34.54
CA ARG A 498 -24.13 24.45 35.53
C ARG A 498 -25.15 24.95 36.54
N GLU A 499 -26.35 25.34 36.07
CA GLU A 499 -27.44 25.73 36.96
C GLU A 499 -27.89 24.56 37.83
N ARG A 500 -28.08 23.37 37.22
CA ARG A 500 -28.43 22.14 37.94
C ARG A 500 -27.41 21.72 38.98
N MET A 501 -26.11 21.81 38.70
CA MET A 501 -25.10 21.51 39.72
C MET A 501 -25.07 22.55 40.85
N SER A 502 -25.41 23.82 40.56
CA SER A 502 -25.58 24.84 41.60
C SER A 502 -26.78 24.50 42.51
N ASP A 503 -27.86 23.99 41.93
CA ASP A 503 -29.03 23.52 42.69
C ASP A 503 -28.66 22.31 43.56
N VAL A 504 -27.98 21.32 43.00
CA VAL A 504 -27.47 20.14 43.73
C VAL A 504 -26.54 20.55 44.88
N LYS A 505 -25.70 21.58 44.69
CA LYS A 505 -24.85 22.16 45.75
C LYS A 505 -25.70 22.75 46.87
N SER A 506 -26.74 23.51 46.53
CA SER A 506 -27.68 24.08 47.50
C SER A 506 -28.38 22.97 48.29
N ASP A 507 -28.86 21.94 47.61
CA ASP A 507 -29.55 20.82 48.23
C ASP A 507 -28.62 20.04 49.17
N LEU A 508 -27.39 19.71 48.75
CA LEU A 508 -26.39 19.07 49.60
C LEU A 508 -26.04 19.88 50.85
N SER A 509 -26.00 21.21 50.74
CA SER A 509 -25.72 22.09 51.87
C SER A 509 -26.83 21.99 52.93
N SER A 510 -28.11 21.92 52.52
CA SER A 510 -29.25 21.76 53.42
C SER A 510 -29.22 20.41 54.17
N TYR A 511 -28.88 19.32 53.46
CA TYR A 511 -28.78 17.99 54.07
C TYR A 511 -27.59 17.85 55.02
N SER A 512 -26.49 18.58 54.79
CA SER A 512 -25.34 18.55 55.70
C SER A 512 -25.70 19.03 57.12
N GLU A 513 -26.66 19.95 57.24
CA GLU A 513 -27.11 20.52 58.51
C GLU A 513 -28.19 19.65 59.20
N GLU A 514 -29.09 19.01 58.44
CA GLU A 514 -30.31 18.37 58.97
C GLU A 514 -30.26 16.83 59.17
N LEU A 515 -29.22 16.12 58.71
CA LEU A 515 -29.23 14.64 58.73
C LEU A 515 -28.88 13.99 60.09
N PRO A 516 -29.62 12.95 60.55
CA PRO A 516 -29.34 12.24 61.81
C PRO A 516 -28.13 11.29 61.80
N GLN A 517 -27.70 10.79 60.63
CA GLN A 517 -26.64 9.79 60.50
C GLN A 517 -25.28 10.44 60.14
N GLU A 518 -24.25 10.17 60.95
CA GLU A 518 -22.90 10.73 60.79
C GLU A 518 -22.19 10.30 59.50
N SER A 519 -22.46 9.09 59.01
CA SER A 519 -21.93 8.59 57.74
C SER A 519 -22.40 9.38 56.52
N GLN A 520 -23.68 9.82 56.51
CA GLN A 520 -24.24 10.60 55.41
C GLN A 520 -23.76 12.05 55.44
N ARG A 521 -23.51 12.62 56.63
CA ARG A 521 -22.90 13.94 56.79
C ARG A 521 -21.48 13.98 56.21
N ILE A 522 -20.68 12.95 56.46
CA ILE A 522 -19.33 12.84 55.88
C ILE A 522 -19.42 12.77 54.34
N LYS A 523 -20.26 11.89 53.81
CA LYS A 523 -20.49 11.78 52.35
C LYS A 523 -20.93 13.10 51.72
N ALA A 524 -21.88 13.81 52.35
CA ALA A 524 -22.35 15.11 51.87
C ALA A 524 -21.24 16.17 51.91
N SER A 525 -20.40 16.18 52.96
CA SER A 525 -19.26 17.11 53.06
C SER A 525 -18.17 16.83 52.03
N ASP A 526 -17.92 15.55 51.71
CA ASP A 526 -16.97 15.16 50.65
C ASP A 526 -17.53 15.48 49.25
N ALA A 527 -18.83 15.31 49.05
CA ALA A 527 -19.53 15.72 47.82
C ALA A 527 -19.46 17.24 47.61
N LEU A 528 -19.68 18.02 48.67
CA LEU A 528 -19.57 19.48 48.62
C LEU A 528 -18.15 19.92 48.27
N LYS A 529 -17.12 19.29 48.84
CA LYS A 529 -15.73 19.55 48.44
C LYS A 529 -15.48 19.19 46.97
N ARG A 530 -16.00 18.06 46.50
CA ARG A 530 -15.91 17.63 45.08
C ARG A 530 -16.54 18.66 44.13
N ILE A 531 -17.70 19.23 44.50
CA ILE A 531 -18.34 20.31 43.74
C ILE A 531 -17.57 21.64 43.85
N GLU A 532 -16.99 21.96 45.01
CA GLU A 532 -16.19 23.17 45.19
C GLU A 532 -14.86 23.13 44.43
N ASP A 533 -14.29 21.94 44.29
CA ASP A 533 -13.13 21.68 43.43
C ASP A 533 -13.52 21.65 41.94
N TRP A 534 -14.81 21.56 41.61
CA TRP A 534 -15.34 21.59 40.24
C TRP A 534 -15.38 23.03 39.71
N ASN A 535 -14.24 23.51 39.24
CA ASN A 535 -14.10 24.86 38.68
C ASN A 535 -14.19 24.88 37.14
N LEU A 536 -15.18 25.63 36.64
CA LEU A 536 -15.55 25.72 35.23
C LEU A 536 -14.56 26.52 34.34
N PHE A 537 -13.64 27.30 34.94
CA PHE A 537 -12.85 28.31 34.20
C PHE A 537 -11.38 28.48 34.57
N ASP A 538 -10.79 27.66 35.44
CA ASP A 538 -9.32 27.67 35.56
C ASP A 538 -8.69 26.79 34.47
N VAL A 539 -7.55 27.25 33.94
CA VAL A 539 -6.73 26.50 32.98
C VAL A 539 -6.49 25.11 33.57
N PRO A 540 -6.94 24.04 32.90
CA PRO A 540 -6.88 22.71 33.49
C PRO A 540 -5.42 22.34 33.70
N VAL A 541 -5.05 22.01 34.94
CA VAL A 541 -3.97 21.04 35.16
C VAL A 541 -4.52 19.75 34.57
N VAL A 542 -4.23 19.52 33.28
CA VAL A 542 -4.69 18.35 32.53
C VAL A 542 -4.29 17.10 33.30
N LYS A 543 -5.26 16.45 33.96
CA LYS A 543 -5.09 15.05 34.34
C LYS A 543 -5.05 14.28 33.02
N PRO A 544 -4.00 13.49 32.73
CA PRO A 544 -3.82 12.77 31.45
C PRO A 544 -4.92 11.77 31.07
N GLU A 545 -5.98 11.63 31.87
CA GLU A 545 -6.96 10.55 31.81
C GLU A 545 -8.38 10.99 31.38
N ALA A 546 -8.67 12.30 31.28
CA ALA A 546 -10.00 12.81 30.89
C ALA A 546 -9.91 13.70 29.64
N PHE A 547 -9.82 13.07 28.46
CA PHE A 547 -9.97 13.74 27.17
C PHE A 547 -11.44 13.66 26.71
N SER A 548 -11.94 14.68 26.00
CA SER A 548 -13.34 14.70 25.53
C SER A 548 -13.56 13.68 24.40
N LEU A 549 -14.78 13.14 24.30
CA LEU A 549 -15.17 12.21 23.23
C LEU A 549 -14.94 12.80 21.82
N SER A 550 -15.14 14.11 21.67
CA SER A 550 -14.90 14.80 20.40
C SER A 550 -13.43 14.80 19.98
N ARG A 551 -12.50 14.93 20.94
CA ARG A 551 -11.06 14.83 20.67
C ARG A 551 -10.67 13.43 20.27
N ASP A 552 -11.15 12.43 21.03
CA ASP A 552 -10.88 11.03 20.74
C ASP A 552 -11.47 10.60 19.39
N SER A 553 -12.68 11.04 19.04
CA SER A 553 -13.29 10.76 17.73
C SER A 553 -12.51 11.41 16.59
N PHE A 554 -12.11 12.68 16.74
CA PHE A 554 -11.30 13.38 15.75
C PHE A 554 -9.95 12.67 15.52
N LEU A 555 -9.27 12.29 16.61
CA LEU A 555 -7.98 11.60 16.53
C LEU A 555 -8.10 10.18 15.99
N ALA A 556 -9.16 9.45 16.33
CA ALA A 556 -9.43 8.14 15.75
C ALA A 556 -9.61 8.23 14.23
N HIS A 557 -10.38 9.22 13.77
CA HIS A 557 -10.58 9.45 12.33
C HIS A 557 -9.28 9.89 11.65
N LEU A 558 -8.55 10.84 12.24
CA LEU A 558 -7.24 11.27 11.74
C LEU A 558 -6.24 10.10 11.66
N ALA A 559 -6.17 9.28 12.70
CA ALA A 559 -5.30 8.13 12.75
C ALA A 559 -5.68 7.08 11.69
N SER A 560 -6.98 6.86 11.46
CA SER A 560 -7.48 6.01 10.37
C SER A 560 -7.07 6.56 9.00
N THR A 561 -7.24 7.87 8.76
CA THR A 561 -6.81 8.52 7.51
C THR A 561 -5.31 8.38 7.29
N LEU A 562 -4.50 8.60 8.33
CA LEU A 562 -3.04 8.51 8.25
C LEU A 562 -2.57 7.07 8.05
N SER A 563 -3.18 6.09 8.72
CA SER A 563 -2.92 4.66 8.48
C SER A 563 -3.26 4.26 7.04
N GLY A 564 -4.39 4.73 6.51
CA GLY A 564 -4.73 4.57 5.09
C GLY A 564 -3.69 5.21 4.16
N SER A 565 -3.17 6.38 4.56
CA SER A 565 -2.11 7.08 3.82
C SER A 565 -0.80 6.29 3.79
N MET A 566 -0.39 5.68 4.90
CA MET A 566 0.79 4.80 4.94
C MET A 566 0.65 3.64 3.95
N LYS A 567 -0.55 3.03 3.87
CA LYS A 567 -0.84 1.89 3.01
C LYS A 567 -0.96 2.24 1.52
N HIS A 568 -1.64 3.34 1.18
CA HIS A 568 -1.94 3.70 -0.21
C HIS A 568 -0.87 4.57 -0.87
N LEU A 569 -0.20 5.43 -0.09
CA LEU A 569 0.79 6.36 -0.61
C LEU A 569 2.23 5.89 -0.37
N VAL A 570 2.55 5.47 0.86
CA VAL A 570 3.94 5.17 1.25
C VAL A 570 4.35 3.77 0.84
N THR A 571 3.61 2.72 1.21
CA THR A 571 3.90 1.34 0.78
C THR A 571 2.71 0.72 0.05
N PRO A 572 2.39 1.21 -1.16
CA PRO A 572 1.30 0.67 -1.95
C PRO A 572 1.49 -0.82 -2.23
N SER A 573 0.36 -1.53 -2.36
CA SER A 573 0.38 -2.90 -2.87
C SER A 573 0.96 -2.95 -4.28
N THR A 574 1.52 -4.08 -4.69
CA THR A 574 1.98 -4.28 -6.08
C THR A 574 1.03 -5.18 -6.85
N ALA A 575 1.11 -5.21 -8.18
CA ALA A 575 0.40 -6.21 -8.98
C ALA A 575 0.90 -7.62 -8.65
N ASP A 576 0.08 -8.64 -8.92
CA ASP A 576 0.50 -10.03 -8.83
C ASP A 576 1.56 -10.36 -9.89
N GLY A 577 2.70 -10.88 -9.43
CA GLY A 577 3.87 -11.14 -10.25
C GLY A 577 5.17 -11.05 -9.45
N ALA A 578 6.27 -11.46 -10.09
CA ALA A 578 7.63 -11.16 -9.64
C ALA A 578 8.22 -10.09 -10.56
N PHE A 579 8.68 -9.00 -9.95
CA PHE A 579 9.32 -7.90 -10.66
C PHE A 579 10.79 -7.89 -10.30
N HIS A 580 11.62 -8.36 -11.23
CA HIS A 580 13.06 -8.44 -11.01
C HIS A 580 13.76 -7.15 -11.44
N TYR A 581 14.87 -6.86 -10.77
CA TYR A 581 15.77 -5.80 -11.19
C TYR A 581 16.61 -6.24 -12.39
N TYR A 582 16.67 -5.39 -13.42
CA TYR A 582 17.54 -5.57 -14.59
C TYR A 582 18.47 -4.37 -14.75
N GLU A 583 19.74 -4.59 -15.11
CA GLU A 583 20.70 -3.50 -15.28
C GLU A 583 20.41 -2.60 -16.49
N LYS A 584 19.87 -3.18 -17.57
CA LYS A 584 19.53 -2.48 -18.81
C LYS A 584 18.08 -2.72 -19.19
N ILE A 585 17.31 -1.66 -19.38
CA ILE A 585 15.92 -1.72 -19.87
C ILE A 585 15.89 -1.21 -21.32
N VAL A 586 15.29 -1.97 -22.23
CA VAL A 586 15.15 -1.62 -23.64
C VAL A 586 13.67 -1.52 -23.98
N PHE A 587 13.17 -0.29 -24.12
CA PHE A 587 11.80 -0.04 -24.56
C PHE A 587 11.69 -0.19 -26.07
N GLN A 588 10.89 -1.15 -26.53
CA GLN A 588 10.60 -1.38 -27.94
C GLN A 588 9.19 -0.87 -28.28
N ILE A 589 9.11 0.33 -28.85
CA ILE A 589 7.83 0.98 -29.18
C ILE A 589 7.44 0.63 -30.62
N TYR A 590 6.40 -0.20 -30.77
CA TYR A 590 5.79 -0.56 -32.04
C TYR A 590 4.58 0.34 -32.31
N ILE A 591 4.70 1.28 -33.24
CA ILE A 591 3.61 2.17 -33.64
C ILE A 591 2.87 1.51 -34.80
N ILE A 592 1.65 1.04 -34.53
CA ILE A 592 0.82 0.27 -35.46
C ILE A 592 -0.28 1.16 -36.03
N THR A 593 -0.33 1.31 -37.36
CA THR A 593 -1.36 2.09 -38.07
C THR A 593 -2.17 1.21 -39.04
N GLN A 594 -3.45 1.51 -39.22
CA GLN A 594 -4.32 0.80 -40.19
C GLN A 594 -3.99 1.17 -41.64
N GLU A 595 -3.74 2.46 -41.92
CA GLU A 595 -3.46 2.97 -43.25
C GLU A 595 -2.01 3.46 -43.39
N ARG A 596 -1.48 3.45 -44.62
CA ARG A 596 -0.21 4.10 -44.96
C ARG A 596 -0.39 5.62 -44.91
N MET A 597 0.23 6.24 -43.90
CA MET A 597 0.22 7.69 -43.74
C MET A 597 0.93 8.36 -44.94
N LYS A 598 0.31 9.40 -45.52
CA LYS A 598 0.78 10.07 -46.74
C LYS A 598 2.12 10.83 -46.60
N SER A 599 2.63 11.03 -45.38
CA SER A 599 3.93 11.68 -45.12
C SER A 599 4.69 10.98 -43.99
N ALA A 600 5.99 10.78 -44.17
CA ALA A 600 6.90 10.20 -43.18
C ALA A 600 7.17 11.12 -41.97
N VAL A 601 6.77 12.40 -42.05
CA VAL A 601 7.21 13.48 -41.14
C VAL A 601 6.33 13.66 -39.90
N SER A 602 5.07 13.19 -39.87
CA SER A 602 4.21 13.34 -38.68
C SER A 602 3.73 11.98 -38.17
N VAL A 603 4.49 11.40 -37.23
CA VAL A 603 3.92 10.38 -36.35
C VAL A 603 2.88 11.09 -35.47
N PRO A 604 1.62 10.64 -35.40
CA PRO A 604 0.60 11.27 -34.56
C PRO A 604 0.86 11.03 -33.06
N VAL A 605 1.87 10.23 -32.75
CA VAL A 605 2.35 9.88 -31.42
C VAL A 605 3.51 10.79 -31.05
N ASP A 606 3.42 11.41 -29.88
CA ASP A 606 4.46 12.26 -29.29
C ASP A 606 5.56 11.39 -28.65
N VAL A 607 6.44 10.83 -29.49
CA VAL A 607 7.48 9.89 -29.07
C VAL A 607 8.47 10.52 -28.09
N GLU A 608 8.74 11.81 -28.22
CA GLU A 608 9.67 12.53 -27.33
C GLU A 608 9.09 12.64 -25.92
N ALA A 609 7.83 13.05 -25.79
CA ALA A 609 7.15 13.10 -24.49
C ALA A 609 7.01 11.72 -23.83
N ILE A 610 6.77 10.66 -24.63
CA ILE A 610 6.74 9.29 -24.12
C ILE A 610 8.12 8.88 -23.64
N ALA A 611 9.15 9.06 -24.47
CA ALA A 611 10.51 8.67 -24.11
C ALA A 611 11.05 9.46 -22.89
N SER A 612 10.71 10.73 -22.73
CA SER A 612 11.06 11.49 -21.53
C SER A 612 10.37 10.93 -20.29
N SER A 613 9.07 10.62 -20.37
CA SER A 613 8.30 10.11 -19.24
C SER A 613 8.72 8.69 -18.84
N LEU A 614 8.99 7.81 -19.82
CA LEU A 614 9.47 6.45 -19.54
C LEU A 614 10.87 6.41 -18.93
N LYS A 615 11.71 7.43 -19.15
CA LYS A 615 13.01 7.56 -18.47
C LYS A 615 12.86 7.81 -16.97
N GLU A 616 11.77 8.46 -16.54
CA GLU A 616 11.51 8.73 -15.11
C GLU A 616 11.16 7.46 -14.32
N LEU A 617 10.70 6.39 -15.00
CA LEU A 617 10.42 5.09 -14.38
C LEU A 617 11.69 4.32 -13.95
N ILE A 618 12.86 4.78 -14.37
CA ILE A 618 14.12 4.05 -14.23
C ILE A 618 14.77 4.37 -12.89
N VAL A 619 15.14 3.35 -12.13
CA VAL A 619 15.80 3.49 -10.83
C VAL A 619 17.32 3.53 -11.05
N PRO A 620 18.04 4.59 -10.67
CA PRO A 620 19.51 4.59 -10.75
C PRO A 620 20.11 3.40 -9.98
N PRO A 621 21.07 2.64 -10.54
CA PRO A 621 21.93 2.94 -11.70
C PRO A 621 21.50 2.30 -13.04
N GLN A 622 20.24 1.88 -13.20
CA GLN A 622 19.76 1.24 -14.43
C GLN A 622 20.01 2.09 -15.68
N LYS A 623 20.30 1.42 -16.80
CA LYS A 623 20.50 2.03 -18.11
C LYS A 623 19.27 1.82 -18.98
N VAL A 624 18.90 2.83 -19.76
CA VAL A 624 17.72 2.78 -20.63
C VAL A 624 18.10 2.97 -22.10
N ALA A 625 17.48 2.18 -22.98
CA ALA A 625 17.56 2.33 -24.42
C ALA A 625 16.16 2.32 -25.04
N PHE A 626 16.00 3.01 -26.18
CA PHE A 626 14.73 3.11 -26.89
C PHE A 626 14.90 2.61 -28.33
N SER A 627 13.96 1.80 -28.80
CA SER A 627 13.82 1.36 -30.18
C SER A 627 12.41 1.65 -30.65
N VAL A 628 12.24 2.47 -31.69
CA VAL A 628 10.92 2.82 -32.24
C VAL A 628 10.78 2.21 -33.62
N LYS A 629 9.76 1.36 -33.80
CA LYS A 629 9.43 0.70 -35.07
C LYS A 629 8.04 1.14 -35.51
N LYS A 630 7.90 1.53 -36.77
CA LYS A 630 6.59 1.84 -37.37
C LYS A 630 6.15 0.63 -38.17
N VAL A 631 4.94 0.16 -37.92
CA VAL A 631 4.35 -1.01 -38.58
C VAL A 631 2.99 -0.62 -39.14
N VAL A 632 2.74 -0.92 -40.40
CA VAL A 632 1.44 -0.71 -41.01
C VAL A 632 0.75 -2.05 -41.12
N LEU A 633 -0.49 -2.18 -40.65
CA LEU A 633 -1.24 -3.44 -40.68
C LEU A 633 -1.40 -3.99 -42.10
N SER A 634 -1.46 -3.13 -43.13
CA SER A 634 -1.51 -3.58 -44.53
C SER A 634 -0.25 -4.32 -45.00
N ASP A 635 0.88 -4.08 -44.35
CA ASP A 635 2.18 -4.60 -44.77
C ASP A 635 2.51 -5.94 -44.08
N ASP A 636 1.82 -6.27 -42.98
CA ASP A 636 1.95 -7.54 -42.25
C ASP A 636 0.58 -8.23 -42.12
N PRO A 637 0.26 -9.22 -42.99
CA PRO A 637 -1.03 -9.89 -42.96
C PRO A 637 -1.25 -10.71 -41.69
N ALA A 638 -0.18 -11.15 -41.01
CA ALA A 638 -0.27 -11.95 -39.82
C ALA A 638 -0.64 -11.08 -38.60
N LEU A 639 0.00 -9.92 -38.47
CA LEU A 639 -0.38 -8.91 -37.48
C LEU A 639 -1.80 -8.36 -37.71
N ALA A 640 -2.18 -8.13 -38.98
CA ALA A 640 -3.55 -7.73 -39.34
C ALA A 640 -4.59 -8.78 -38.96
N MET A 641 -4.27 -10.06 -39.14
CA MET A 641 -5.13 -11.16 -38.70
C MET A 641 -5.27 -11.16 -37.18
N ALA A 642 -4.16 -11.08 -36.44
CA ALA A 642 -4.16 -11.03 -34.98
C ALA A 642 -5.04 -9.90 -34.44
N PHE A 643 -4.88 -8.69 -35.00
CA PHE A 643 -5.68 -7.52 -34.65
C PHE A 643 -7.18 -7.73 -34.95
N THR A 644 -7.51 -8.29 -36.11
CA THR A 644 -8.91 -8.53 -36.51
C THR A 644 -9.57 -9.58 -35.61
N VAL A 645 -8.83 -10.64 -35.27
CA VAL A 645 -9.31 -11.73 -34.40
C VAL A 645 -9.51 -11.27 -32.97
N ALA A 646 -8.67 -10.36 -32.46
CA ALA A 646 -8.80 -9.80 -31.12
C ALA A 646 -9.88 -8.72 -30.98
N ARG A 647 -10.36 -8.15 -32.10
CA ARG A 647 -11.35 -7.07 -32.06
C ARG A 647 -12.74 -7.60 -31.66
N ARG A 648 -13.37 -6.91 -30.72
CA ARG A 648 -14.71 -7.21 -30.18
C ARG A 648 -15.53 -5.93 -30.07
N SER A 649 -16.84 -6.08 -29.87
CA SER A 649 -17.74 -5.00 -29.52
C SER A 649 -18.62 -5.41 -28.34
N ALA A 650 -18.90 -4.48 -27.44
CA ALA A 650 -19.80 -4.69 -26.31
C ALA A 650 -20.58 -3.42 -25.98
N ALA A 651 -21.82 -3.58 -25.52
CA ALA A 651 -22.59 -2.50 -24.93
C ALA A 651 -22.21 -2.39 -23.44
N VAL A 652 -21.52 -1.30 -23.08
CA VAL A 652 -21.09 -1.03 -21.71
C VAL A 652 -22.09 -0.09 -21.05
N PRO A 653 -22.74 -0.47 -19.93
CA PRO A 653 -23.59 0.44 -19.18
C PRO A 653 -22.73 1.50 -18.47
N VAL A 654 -23.13 2.76 -18.59
CA VAL A 654 -22.51 3.91 -17.92
C VAL A 654 -23.60 4.65 -17.15
N LEU A 655 -23.37 4.94 -15.87
CA LEU A 655 -24.19 5.91 -15.14
C LEU A 655 -23.56 7.29 -15.28
N LEU A 656 -24.36 8.23 -15.74
CA LEU A 656 -23.98 9.63 -15.81
C LEU A 656 -24.15 10.29 -14.44
N VAL A 657 -23.45 11.40 -14.21
CA VAL A 657 -23.46 12.12 -12.92
C VAL A 657 -24.87 12.62 -12.54
N ASN A 658 -25.73 12.83 -13.53
CA ASN A 658 -27.15 13.17 -13.32
C ASN A 658 -28.03 11.97 -12.89
N GLY A 659 -27.43 10.79 -12.62
CA GLY A 659 -28.14 9.58 -12.23
C GLY A 659 -28.84 8.85 -13.38
N THR A 660 -28.64 9.26 -14.63
CA THR A 660 -29.24 8.59 -15.79
C THR A 660 -28.35 7.47 -16.34
N TYR A 661 -28.96 6.34 -16.68
CA TYR A 661 -28.27 5.21 -17.28
C TYR A 661 -28.19 5.35 -18.80
N ARG A 662 -26.99 5.14 -19.36
CA ARG A 662 -26.75 5.14 -20.81
C ARG A 662 -25.93 3.91 -21.20
N ALA A 663 -26.39 3.17 -22.21
CA ALA A 663 -25.58 2.14 -22.83
C ALA A 663 -24.65 2.77 -23.89
N SER A 664 -23.35 2.54 -23.77
CA SER A 664 -22.33 2.98 -24.73
C SER A 664 -21.80 1.76 -25.49
N ASN A 665 -21.99 1.73 -26.81
CA ASN A 665 -21.40 0.70 -27.65
C ASN A 665 -19.90 0.98 -27.81
N ARG A 666 -19.06 0.08 -27.30
CA ARG A 666 -17.60 0.20 -27.36
C ARG A 666 -17.00 -0.90 -28.21
N VAL A 667 -16.11 -0.51 -29.11
CA VAL A 667 -15.22 -1.43 -29.81
C VAL A 667 -13.94 -1.55 -29.00
N TYR A 668 -13.48 -2.77 -28.74
CA TYR A 668 -12.28 -3.02 -27.95
C TYR A 668 -11.43 -4.15 -28.52
N LEU A 669 -10.16 -4.17 -28.13
CA LEU A 669 -9.25 -5.29 -28.31
C LEU A 669 -9.27 -6.15 -27.05
N ASP A 670 -9.49 -7.45 -27.24
CA ASP A 670 -9.28 -8.47 -26.23
C ASP A 670 -7.76 -8.65 -26.05
N SER A 671 -7.25 -8.22 -24.90
CA SER A 671 -5.81 -8.19 -24.63
C SER A 671 -5.20 -9.59 -24.55
N LEU A 672 -5.87 -10.54 -23.89
CA LEU A 672 -5.37 -11.90 -23.73
C LEU A 672 -5.35 -12.64 -25.06
N LEU A 673 -6.40 -12.50 -25.86
CA LEU A 673 -6.44 -13.11 -27.19
C LEU A 673 -5.38 -12.50 -28.12
N LEU A 674 -5.18 -11.18 -28.08
CA LEU A 674 -4.16 -10.51 -28.89
C LEU A 674 -2.76 -10.96 -28.50
N GLN A 675 -2.48 -11.05 -27.20
CA GLN A 675 -1.22 -11.54 -26.64
C GLN A 675 -0.90 -12.94 -27.17
N GLU A 676 -1.86 -13.88 -27.07
CA GLU A 676 -1.68 -15.24 -27.55
C GLU A 676 -1.37 -15.29 -29.06
N GLN A 677 -2.04 -14.46 -29.87
CA GLN A 677 -1.74 -14.39 -31.30
C GLN A 677 -0.34 -13.82 -31.57
N LEU A 678 0.05 -12.73 -30.90
CA LEU A 678 1.37 -12.14 -31.09
C LEU A 678 2.51 -13.08 -30.69
N GLN A 679 2.33 -13.82 -29.59
CA GLN A 679 3.29 -14.84 -29.13
C GLN A 679 3.47 -15.97 -30.17
N ARG A 680 2.38 -16.38 -30.83
CA ARG A 680 2.46 -17.37 -31.93
C ARG A 680 3.23 -16.81 -33.14
N LEU A 681 3.10 -15.52 -33.43
CA LEU A 681 3.79 -14.87 -34.55
C LEU A 681 5.29 -14.68 -34.31
N SER A 682 5.71 -14.44 -33.06
CA SER A 682 7.13 -14.34 -32.71
C SER A 682 7.88 -15.67 -32.81
N GLY A 683 7.19 -16.79 -33.06
CA GLY A 683 7.75 -18.14 -33.07
C GLY A 683 8.10 -18.63 -31.67
N SER A 684 8.24 -19.94 -31.50
CA SER A 684 8.54 -20.68 -30.26
C SER A 684 9.89 -20.37 -29.60
N GLY A 685 10.35 -19.12 -29.65
CA GLY A 685 11.48 -18.64 -28.88
C GLY A 685 11.00 -18.17 -27.52
N SER A 686 10.96 -19.09 -26.54
CA SER A 686 11.24 -18.73 -25.15
C SER A 686 12.66 -18.17 -25.11
N ILE A 687 12.82 -16.91 -25.53
CA ILE A 687 14.06 -16.13 -25.38
C ILE A 687 14.25 -15.74 -23.90
N SER A 688 13.30 -16.10 -23.04
CA SER A 688 13.34 -15.94 -21.58
C SER A 688 14.18 -16.99 -20.86
N ASP A 689 14.38 -18.21 -21.37
CA ASP A 689 14.97 -19.30 -20.55
C ASP A 689 16.49 -19.52 -20.72
N LEU A 690 17.11 -19.05 -21.81
CA LEU A 690 18.53 -19.33 -22.06
C LEU A 690 19.48 -18.18 -21.63
N ASN A 691 18.97 -16.96 -21.48
CA ASN A 691 19.70 -15.82 -20.91
C ASN A 691 19.33 -15.55 -19.43
N ALA A 692 18.46 -16.38 -18.83
CA ALA A 692 18.01 -16.25 -17.44
C ALA A 692 19.13 -16.38 -16.38
N GLN A 693 20.34 -16.82 -16.79
CA GLN A 693 21.47 -16.96 -15.87
C GLN A 693 22.13 -15.62 -15.50
N GLU A 694 21.95 -14.56 -16.31
CA GLU A 694 22.43 -13.22 -15.99
C GLU A 694 21.34 -12.20 -16.34
N ARG A 695 20.60 -11.70 -15.33
CA ARG A 695 19.52 -10.67 -15.41
C ARG A 695 20.05 -9.30 -15.89
N THR A 696 20.65 -9.26 -17.06
CA THR A 696 21.43 -8.12 -17.59
C THR A 696 20.57 -7.15 -18.39
N SER A 697 19.59 -7.65 -19.15
CA SER A 697 18.70 -6.79 -19.92
C SER A 697 17.26 -7.28 -19.95
N LEU A 698 16.32 -6.35 -19.79
CA LEU A 698 14.88 -6.54 -20.01
C LEU A 698 14.46 -5.82 -21.29
N GLU A 699 13.76 -6.53 -22.17
CA GLU A 699 13.09 -5.94 -23.33
C GLU A 699 11.62 -5.71 -23.00
N VAL A 700 11.13 -4.48 -23.18
CA VAL A 700 9.74 -4.10 -22.89
C VAL A 700 9.05 -3.74 -24.20
N PRO A 701 8.29 -4.66 -24.82
CA PRO A 701 7.55 -4.39 -26.04
C PRO A 701 6.27 -3.60 -25.73
N ILE A 702 6.15 -2.42 -26.34
CA ILE A 702 5.00 -1.51 -26.23
C ILE A 702 4.34 -1.42 -27.60
N PHE A 703 3.17 -2.04 -27.76
CA PHE A 703 2.39 -1.97 -28.99
C PHE A 703 1.35 -0.85 -28.91
N TRP A 704 1.55 0.16 -29.74
CA TRP A 704 0.76 1.37 -29.79
C TRP A 704 -0.12 1.39 -31.04
N PHE A 705 -1.41 1.10 -30.87
CA PHE A 705 -2.39 1.07 -31.95
C PHE A 705 -3.00 2.44 -32.19
N VAL A 706 -2.77 3.03 -33.36
CA VAL A 706 -3.34 4.31 -33.75
C VAL A 706 -4.54 4.08 -34.68
N ARG A 707 -5.71 4.60 -34.30
CA ARG A 707 -6.95 4.54 -35.10
C ARG A 707 -7.43 5.96 -35.43
N SER A 708 -7.67 6.22 -36.71
CA SER A 708 -8.14 7.52 -37.23
C SER A 708 -9.65 7.59 -37.49
N GLY A 709 -10.43 6.58 -37.05
CA GLY A 709 -11.87 6.49 -37.28
C GLY A 709 -12.74 7.29 -36.29
N GLU A 710 -14.04 7.37 -36.58
CA GLU A 710 -15.05 8.04 -35.73
C GLU A 710 -15.42 7.25 -34.47
N GLU A 711 -15.24 5.93 -34.47
CA GLU A 711 -15.45 5.08 -33.30
C GLU A 711 -14.15 4.94 -32.49
N PRO A 712 -14.16 5.19 -31.17
CA PRO A 712 -13.01 4.97 -30.32
C PRO A 712 -12.71 3.47 -30.19
N LEU A 713 -11.43 3.15 -29.99
CA LEU A 713 -10.95 1.81 -29.67
C LEU A 713 -10.48 1.77 -28.21
N PHE A 714 -10.90 0.74 -27.49
CA PHE A 714 -10.48 0.45 -26.12
C PHE A 714 -9.72 -0.88 -26.03
N ILE A 715 -9.19 -1.19 -24.86
CA ILE A 715 -8.68 -2.51 -24.48
C ILE A 715 -9.60 -3.04 -23.37
N ASP A 716 -10.04 -4.30 -23.49
CA ASP A 716 -10.92 -4.98 -22.53
C ASP A 716 -12.08 -4.09 -22.03
N LYS A 717 -12.77 -3.43 -22.97
CA LYS A 717 -13.95 -2.55 -22.78
C LYS A 717 -13.69 -1.22 -22.05
N HIS A 718 -12.72 -1.14 -21.15
CA HIS A 718 -12.56 -0.02 -20.20
C HIS A 718 -11.23 0.73 -20.32
N TYR A 719 -10.20 0.08 -20.83
CA TYR A 719 -8.84 0.60 -20.77
C TYR A 719 -8.39 1.30 -22.04
N VAL A 720 -7.47 2.24 -21.87
CA VAL A 720 -6.76 2.90 -22.98
C VAL A 720 -5.33 2.36 -23.11
N ALA A 721 -4.78 1.87 -22.01
CA ALA A 721 -3.54 1.10 -21.98
C ALA A 721 -3.69 -0.04 -20.98
N LYS A 722 -3.04 -1.17 -21.24
CA LYS A 722 -3.05 -2.33 -20.34
C LYS A 722 -1.68 -3.01 -20.32
N ALA A 723 -1.22 -3.30 -19.11
CA ALA A 723 -0.05 -4.12 -18.86
C ALA A 723 -0.43 -5.61 -18.95
N LEU A 724 0.41 -6.39 -19.61
CA LEU A 724 0.39 -7.85 -19.59
C LEU A 724 1.76 -8.34 -19.07
N PRO A 725 1.90 -9.62 -18.68
CA PRO A 725 3.15 -10.12 -18.10
C PRO A 725 4.40 -9.94 -18.99
N ASP A 726 4.25 -9.94 -20.32
CA ASP A 726 5.36 -9.88 -21.28
C ASP A 726 5.29 -8.70 -22.28
N MET A 727 4.20 -7.93 -22.28
CA MET A 727 4.02 -6.81 -23.21
C MET A 727 3.03 -5.75 -22.70
N VAL A 728 3.05 -4.57 -23.34
CA VAL A 728 2.13 -3.47 -23.03
C VAL A 728 1.35 -3.06 -24.27
N PHE A 729 0.04 -2.91 -24.14
CA PHE A 729 -0.84 -2.44 -25.21
C PHE A 729 -1.34 -1.03 -24.91
N VAL A 730 -1.33 -0.18 -25.95
CA VAL A 730 -1.86 1.19 -25.89
C VAL A 730 -2.73 1.42 -27.12
N VAL A 731 -3.89 2.03 -26.94
CA VAL A 731 -4.78 2.45 -28.03
C VAL A 731 -4.93 3.97 -28.05
N GLN A 732 -4.73 4.57 -29.23
CA GLN A 732 -4.93 5.99 -29.47
C GLN A 732 -6.04 6.18 -30.51
N SER A 733 -7.05 6.98 -30.14
CA SER A 733 -8.21 7.28 -30.99
C SER A 733 -8.32 8.78 -31.28
N SER A 734 -9.15 9.19 -32.22
CA SER A 734 -9.24 10.60 -32.67
C SER A 734 -9.93 11.54 -31.65
N GLN A 735 -10.69 11.00 -30.71
CA GLN A 735 -11.52 11.76 -29.77
C GLN A 735 -10.67 12.35 -28.63
N LYS A 736 -10.69 13.69 -28.50
CA LYS A 736 -9.99 14.41 -27.41
C LYS A 736 -10.72 14.40 -26.07
N LYS A 737 -12.04 14.17 -26.08
CA LYS A 737 -12.88 14.14 -24.89
C LYS A 737 -13.79 12.93 -24.94
N TRP A 738 -13.65 12.06 -23.95
CA TRP A 738 -14.51 10.90 -23.74
C TRP A 738 -15.02 10.88 -22.31
N GLU A 739 -16.33 10.78 -22.11
CA GLU A 739 -16.93 10.73 -20.77
C GLU A 739 -16.48 9.45 -20.04
N SER A 740 -15.75 9.63 -18.93
CA SER A 740 -15.33 8.50 -18.10
C SER A 740 -16.41 8.08 -17.11
N HIS A 741 -16.14 7.01 -16.36
CA HIS A 741 -16.98 6.56 -15.24
C HIS A 741 -16.64 7.24 -13.91
N LEU A 742 -15.72 8.21 -13.95
CA LEU A 742 -15.24 8.95 -12.79
C LEU A 742 -15.85 10.34 -12.77
N GLN A 743 -16.11 10.82 -11.56
CA GLN A 743 -16.59 12.16 -11.28
C GLN A 743 -15.68 12.88 -10.29
N CYS A 744 -15.80 14.19 -10.31
CA CYS A 744 -15.09 15.09 -9.44
C CYS A 744 -15.92 16.34 -9.23
N ASN A 745 -16.24 16.65 -7.98
CA ASN A 745 -17.09 17.78 -7.56
C ASN A 745 -18.37 17.86 -8.43
N SER A 746 -19.05 16.73 -8.59
CA SER A 746 -20.26 16.57 -9.42
C SER A 746 -20.10 16.91 -10.91
N LYS A 747 -18.86 16.94 -11.42
CA LYS A 747 -18.53 17.04 -12.85
C LYS A 747 -17.89 15.74 -13.35
N VAL A 748 -18.17 15.36 -14.60
CA VAL A 748 -17.58 14.15 -15.23
C VAL A 748 -16.11 14.42 -15.58
N ILE A 749 -15.22 13.49 -15.22
CA ILE A 749 -13.84 13.51 -15.69
C ILE A 749 -13.82 12.97 -17.13
N HIS A 750 -13.21 13.70 -18.06
CA HIS A 750 -13.06 13.26 -19.44
C HIS A 750 -11.68 12.62 -19.67
N TRP A 751 -11.63 11.56 -20.47
CA TRP A 751 -10.38 10.98 -20.94
C TRP A 751 -9.98 11.57 -22.29
N ASP A 752 -8.70 11.87 -22.46
CA ASP A 752 -8.11 12.24 -23.74
C ASP A 752 -7.61 11.00 -24.47
N LEU A 753 -8.45 10.45 -25.36
CA LEU A 753 -8.10 9.27 -26.17
C LEU A 753 -7.11 9.60 -27.29
N SER A 754 -6.93 10.89 -27.60
CA SER A 754 -6.01 11.36 -28.64
C SER A 754 -4.56 11.39 -28.18
N ARG A 755 -4.31 11.50 -26.86
CA ARG A 755 -2.98 11.50 -26.26
C ARG A 755 -2.95 10.66 -24.97
N PRO A 756 -2.98 9.33 -25.08
CA PRO A 756 -3.03 8.43 -23.93
C PRO A 756 -1.67 8.23 -23.23
N ILE A 757 -0.86 9.29 -23.11
CA ILE A 757 0.50 9.22 -22.53
C ILE A 757 0.43 8.78 -21.07
N LYS A 758 -0.47 9.40 -20.28
CA LYS A 758 -0.66 9.06 -18.86
C LYS A 758 -1.00 7.59 -18.66
N ALA A 759 -1.98 7.08 -19.40
CA ALA A 759 -2.37 5.67 -19.35
C ALA A 759 -1.22 4.74 -19.80
N ALA A 760 -0.49 5.12 -20.85
CA ALA A 760 0.65 4.35 -21.33
C ALA A 760 1.78 4.26 -20.29
N VAL A 761 2.14 5.37 -19.64
CA VAL A 761 3.18 5.39 -18.60
C VAL A 761 2.73 4.57 -17.38
N ALA A 762 1.45 4.66 -16.96
CA ALA A 762 0.91 3.83 -15.88
C ALA A 762 1.03 2.33 -16.21
N ALA A 763 0.59 1.92 -17.40
CA ALA A 763 0.67 0.51 -17.82
C ALA A 763 2.12 0.02 -17.95
N VAL A 764 3.06 0.86 -18.39
CA VAL A 764 4.48 0.49 -18.40
C VAL A 764 5.05 0.39 -16.98
N ALA A 765 4.64 1.26 -16.05
CA ALA A 765 5.05 1.18 -14.65
C ALA A 765 4.52 -0.10 -13.96
N GLU A 766 3.27 -0.49 -14.25
CA GLU A 766 2.69 -1.76 -13.83
C GLU A 766 3.46 -2.96 -14.39
N HIS A 767 3.79 -2.94 -15.70
CA HIS A 767 4.58 -4.02 -16.32
C HIS A 767 6.00 -4.12 -15.75
N LEU A 768 6.67 -2.98 -15.52
CA LEU A 768 8.06 -2.94 -15.06
C LEU A 768 8.22 -3.35 -13.60
N ALA A 769 7.31 -2.93 -12.74
CA ALA A 769 7.49 -3.03 -11.29
C ALA A 769 6.19 -3.33 -10.51
N GLY A 770 5.10 -3.65 -11.20
CA GLY A 770 3.83 -3.93 -10.55
C GLY A 770 3.23 -2.71 -9.87
N LEU A 771 3.55 -1.50 -10.33
CA LEU A 771 2.97 -0.28 -9.77
C LEU A 771 1.49 -0.18 -10.18
N VAL A 772 0.58 -0.51 -9.26
CA VAL A 772 -0.88 -0.42 -9.45
C VAL A 772 -1.40 0.98 -9.17
N GLU A 773 -2.64 1.27 -9.56
CA GLU A 773 -3.28 2.53 -9.25
C GLU A 773 -3.37 2.78 -7.73
N THR A 774 -3.18 4.03 -7.31
CA THR A 774 -3.02 4.42 -5.89
C THR A 774 -4.23 4.03 -5.03
N GLN A 775 -5.43 3.98 -5.61
CA GLN A 775 -6.61 3.54 -4.87
C GLN A 775 -6.65 2.06 -4.55
N LEU A 776 -5.91 1.20 -5.24
CA LEU A 776 -6.02 -0.24 -5.09
C LEU A 776 -5.10 -0.74 -3.97
N THR A 777 -5.66 -1.56 -3.08
CA THR A 777 -4.90 -2.32 -2.09
C THR A 777 -5.48 -3.70 -1.91
N TYR A 778 -4.67 -4.67 -1.48
CA TYR A 778 -5.21 -5.94 -0.99
C TYR A 778 -5.83 -5.76 0.41
N SER A 779 -7.01 -6.36 0.61
CA SER A 779 -7.69 -6.45 1.91
C SER A 779 -7.68 -7.89 2.41
N HIS A 780 -7.06 -8.11 3.56
CA HIS A 780 -7.03 -9.41 4.24
C HIS A 780 -8.43 -9.86 4.67
N ALA A 781 -9.24 -8.91 5.17
CA ALA A 781 -10.59 -9.19 5.66
C ALA A 781 -11.52 -9.70 4.55
N HIS A 782 -11.32 -9.21 3.32
CA HIS A 782 -12.14 -9.60 2.16
C HIS A 782 -11.44 -10.61 1.24
N GLN A 783 -10.17 -10.93 1.50
CA GLN A 783 -9.29 -11.73 0.63
C GLN A 783 -9.31 -11.24 -0.83
N ASN A 784 -9.38 -9.92 -1.01
CA ASN A 784 -9.69 -9.31 -2.29
C ASN A 784 -9.23 -7.85 -2.34
N THR A 785 -9.31 -7.22 -3.50
CA THR A 785 -8.93 -5.82 -3.70
C THR A 785 -9.94 -4.88 -3.02
N ALA A 786 -9.45 -3.98 -2.18
CA ALA A 786 -10.17 -2.85 -1.61
C ALA A 786 -9.74 -1.54 -2.29
N GLN A 787 -10.59 -0.52 -2.18
CA GLN A 787 -10.39 0.78 -2.82
C GLN A 787 -10.39 1.91 -1.79
N ASP A 788 -9.49 2.89 -1.97
CA ASP A 788 -9.50 4.17 -1.25
C ASP A 788 -9.06 5.30 -2.20
N TRP A 789 -9.97 6.22 -2.51
CA TRP A 789 -9.72 7.25 -3.51
C TRP A 789 -9.01 8.50 -2.96
N THR A 790 -8.65 8.53 -1.67
CA THR A 790 -8.09 9.71 -0.97
C THR A 790 -6.82 10.27 -1.61
N TRP A 791 -5.91 9.39 -2.04
CA TRP A 791 -4.59 9.76 -2.60
C TRP A 791 -4.54 9.75 -4.12
N VAL A 792 -5.69 9.68 -4.78
CA VAL A 792 -5.80 9.77 -6.25
C VAL A 792 -5.77 11.26 -6.67
N ALA A 793 -4.90 12.04 -6.03
CA ALA A 793 -4.78 13.48 -6.15
C ALA A 793 -3.34 13.97 -6.16
N GLY A 794 -3.05 14.90 -7.06
CA GLY A 794 -1.69 15.34 -7.38
C GLY A 794 -1.37 15.18 -8.86
N SER A 795 -0.30 15.83 -9.34
CA SER A 795 0.10 15.82 -10.76
C SER A 795 0.93 14.57 -11.14
N HIS A 796 0.48 13.38 -10.72
CA HIS A 796 1.20 12.13 -10.95
C HIS A 796 0.45 11.14 -11.86
N VAL A 797 1.19 10.16 -12.40
CA VAL A 797 0.69 9.20 -13.39
C VAL A 797 -0.52 8.38 -12.93
N LEU A 798 -0.60 8.04 -11.65
CA LEU A 798 -1.73 7.28 -11.06
C LEU A 798 -2.91 8.14 -10.58
N SER A 799 -2.84 9.47 -10.71
CA SER A 799 -3.93 10.36 -10.28
C SER A 799 -5.08 10.35 -11.29
N CYS A 800 -6.33 10.49 -10.83
CA CYS A 800 -7.50 10.61 -11.69
C CYS A 800 -8.07 12.04 -11.69
N THR A 801 -7.68 12.83 -10.68
CA THR A 801 -8.12 14.21 -10.48
C THR A 801 -7.25 15.22 -11.24
N SER A 802 -6.11 14.79 -11.78
CA SER A 802 -5.23 15.60 -12.62
C SER A 802 -4.91 14.95 -13.96
N LYS A 803 -4.41 15.73 -14.91
CA LYS A 803 -3.85 15.24 -16.18
C LYS A 803 -2.34 15.00 -16.15
N GLY A 804 -1.69 15.40 -15.07
CA GLY A 804 -0.27 15.18 -14.84
C GLY A 804 0.12 13.73 -15.02
N TYR A 805 1.28 13.51 -15.64
CA TYR A 805 1.90 12.20 -15.82
C TYR A 805 3.36 12.20 -15.35
N GLU A 806 3.74 13.19 -14.53
CA GLU A 806 5.04 13.18 -13.85
C GLU A 806 5.08 12.04 -12.83
N LEU A 807 6.27 11.53 -12.52
CA LEU A 807 6.44 10.60 -11.41
C LEU A 807 6.72 11.35 -10.11
N SER A 808 6.06 10.92 -9.03
CA SER A 808 6.43 11.34 -7.68
C SER A 808 7.56 10.45 -7.13
N SER A 809 8.35 11.00 -6.20
CA SER A 809 9.38 10.24 -5.50
C SER A 809 8.80 9.06 -4.71
N PHE A 810 7.54 9.16 -4.25
CA PHE A 810 6.82 8.02 -3.68
C PHE A 810 6.69 6.86 -4.66
N GLN A 811 6.37 7.15 -5.94
CA GLN A 811 6.23 6.14 -6.99
C GLN A 811 7.58 5.57 -7.42
N THR A 812 8.61 6.41 -7.57
CA THR A 812 9.97 5.93 -7.87
C THR A 812 10.49 5.02 -6.77
N ASP A 813 10.27 5.38 -5.49
CA ASP A 813 10.63 4.52 -4.37
C ASP A 813 9.78 3.25 -4.33
N ALA A 814 8.50 3.29 -4.71
CA ALA A 814 7.63 2.11 -4.80
C ALA A 814 8.11 1.13 -5.88
N ILE A 815 8.54 1.64 -7.04
CA ILE A 815 9.17 0.84 -8.10
C ILE A 815 10.40 0.11 -7.56
N ALA A 816 11.29 0.85 -6.88
CA ALA A 816 12.51 0.25 -6.32
C ALA A 816 12.22 -0.75 -5.18
N ARG A 817 11.22 -0.47 -4.34
CA ARG A 817 10.74 -1.40 -3.32
C ARG A 817 10.18 -2.68 -3.94
N SER A 818 9.46 -2.60 -5.05
CA SER A 818 8.93 -3.80 -5.72
C SER A 818 10.03 -4.78 -6.12
N TYR A 819 11.14 -4.26 -6.68
CA TYR A 819 12.34 -5.05 -6.97
C TYR A 819 12.95 -5.66 -5.71
N MET A 820 13.08 -4.86 -4.65
CA MET A 820 13.61 -5.30 -3.37
C MET A 820 12.76 -6.41 -2.76
N VAL A 821 11.43 -6.23 -2.67
CA VAL A 821 10.50 -7.19 -2.08
C VAL A 821 10.49 -8.51 -2.85
N THR A 822 10.49 -8.45 -4.19
CA THR A 822 10.58 -9.65 -5.03
C THR A 822 11.85 -10.45 -4.71
N ALA A 823 13.01 -9.80 -4.68
CA ALA A 823 14.28 -10.46 -4.38
C ALA A 823 14.34 -10.98 -2.93
N LEU A 824 13.75 -10.26 -1.97
CA LEU A 824 13.66 -10.71 -0.58
C LEU A 824 12.79 -11.97 -0.45
N ASP A 825 11.57 -11.96 -1.01
CA ASP A 825 10.66 -13.12 -0.97
C ASP A 825 11.30 -14.35 -1.63
N GLU A 826 11.86 -14.21 -2.84
CA GLU A 826 12.54 -15.31 -3.53
C GLU A 826 13.74 -15.84 -2.73
N SER A 827 14.50 -14.95 -2.09
CA SER A 827 15.64 -15.36 -1.26
C SER A 827 15.18 -16.12 -0.01
N ILE A 828 14.09 -15.70 0.63
CA ILE A 828 13.50 -16.37 1.80
C ILE A 828 12.99 -17.75 1.39
N GLU A 829 12.23 -17.85 0.30
CA GLU A 829 11.74 -19.14 -0.22
C GLU A 829 12.90 -20.10 -0.55
N THR A 830 13.95 -19.59 -1.20
CA THR A 830 15.13 -20.39 -1.57
C THR A 830 15.90 -20.89 -0.34
N ILE A 831 16.13 -20.02 0.65
CA ILE A 831 16.78 -20.39 1.91
C ILE A 831 15.93 -21.39 2.69
N ASN A 832 14.62 -21.14 2.83
CA ASN A 832 13.70 -22.03 3.54
C ASN A 832 13.61 -23.39 2.86
N ALA A 833 13.63 -23.45 1.53
CA ALA A 833 13.72 -24.71 0.79
C ALA A 833 15.01 -25.47 1.14
N GLY A 834 16.16 -24.79 1.19
CA GLY A 834 17.44 -25.37 1.61
C GLY A 834 17.42 -25.87 3.07
N ILE A 835 16.88 -25.08 3.99
CA ILE A 835 16.73 -25.44 5.41
C ILE A 835 15.79 -26.63 5.57
N SER A 836 14.69 -26.68 4.82
CA SER A 836 13.74 -27.79 4.82
C SER A 836 14.38 -29.09 4.31
N LEU A 837 15.24 -29.01 3.29
CA LEU A 837 16.03 -30.16 2.81
C LEU A 837 16.96 -30.69 3.92
N LEU A 838 17.71 -29.81 4.57
CA LEU A 838 18.62 -30.18 5.65
C LEU A 838 17.86 -30.73 6.87
N SER A 839 16.70 -30.18 7.18
CA SER A 839 15.87 -30.59 8.33
C SER A 839 15.22 -31.96 8.13
N LYS A 840 15.08 -32.43 6.89
CA LYS A 840 14.61 -33.80 6.58
C LYS A 840 15.69 -34.85 6.76
N GLU A 841 16.97 -34.46 6.75
CA GLU A 841 18.08 -35.39 6.87
C GLU A 841 18.47 -35.71 8.31
N GLY A 842 18.60 -37.01 8.59
CA GLY A 842 18.99 -37.53 9.90
C GLY A 842 20.49 -37.46 10.15
N THR A 843 20.87 -37.28 11.43
CA THR A 843 22.28 -37.16 11.86
C THR A 843 22.83 -38.51 12.34
N TYR A 844 23.73 -39.12 11.56
CA TYR A 844 24.33 -40.42 11.87
C TYR A 844 25.85 -40.35 11.98
N GLU A 845 26.46 -41.20 12.80
CA GLU A 845 27.92 -41.23 12.97
C GLU A 845 28.71 -41.30 11.64
N LYS A 846 28.22 -42.09 10.67
CA LYS A 846 28.84 -42.25 9.34
C LYS A 846 28.74 -41.00 8.45
N THR A 847 27.76 -40.14 8.65
CA THR A 847 27.57 -38.91 7.86
C THR A 847 28.32 -37.71 8.44
N PHE A 848 28.80 -37.82 9.69
CA PHE A 848 29.50 -36.73 10.39
C PHE A 848 30.74 -36.22 9.62
N GLY A 849 31.54 -37.11 9.04
CA GLY A 849 32.74 -36.72 8.29
C GLY A 849 32.42 -35.87 7.05
N VAL A 850 31.35 -36.21 6.34
CA VAL A 850 30.89 -35.47 5.14
C VAL A 850 30.34 -34.11 5.53
N VAL A 851 29.46 -34.06 6.54
CA VAL A 851 28.88 -32.80 7.03
C VAL A 851 29.96 -31.88 7.58
N LYS A 852 30.90 -32.39 8.39
CA LYS A 852 31.98 -31.58 8.97
C LYS A 852 32.86 -30.91 7.90
N ALA A 853 33.09 -31.58 6.77
CA ALA A 853 33.87 -31.01 5.67
C ALA A 853 33.15 -29.86 4.95
N ARG A 854 31.81 -29.90 4.89
CA ARG A 854 30.98 -28.91 4.17
C ARG A 854 30.37 -27.83 5.07
N GLN A 855 30.28 -28.08 6.39
CA GLN A 855 29.64 -27.21 7.38
C GLN A 855 30.10 -25.75 7.29
N ALA A 856 31.41 -25.51 7.18
CA ALA A 856 31.96 -24.17 7.09
C ALA A 856 31.57 -23.43 5.80
N LYS A 857 31.34 -24.15 4.69
CA LYS A 857 30.89 -23.54 3.44
C LYS A 857 29.40 -23.21 3.50
N LEU A 858 28.58 -24.14 3.99
CA LEU A 858 27.15 -23.96 4.16
C LEU A 858 26.81 -22.78 5.08
N LEU A 859 27.45 -22.70 6.25
CA LEU A 859 27.23 -21.60 7.21
C LEU A 859 27.70 -20.25 6.66
N ARG A 860 28.78 -20.21 5.87
CA ARG A 860 29.23 -18.97 5.22
C ARG A 860 28.21 -18.42 4.24
N HIS A 861 27.64 -19.26 3.38
CA HIS A 861 26.59 -18.81 2.44
C HIS A 861 25.35 -18.32 3.18
N TYR A 862 24.90 -19.04 4.21
CA TYR A 862 23.79 -18.59 5.05
C TYR A 862 24.06 -17.24 5.73
N GLN A 863 25.24 -17.06 6.32
CA GLN A 863 25.65 -15.80 6.94
C GLN A 863 25.73 -14.64 5.94
N SER A 864 26.16 -14.91 4.70
CA SER A 864 26.22 -13.91 3.64
C SER A 864 24.83 -13.37 3.30
N VAL A 865 23.84 -14.26 3.12
CA VAL A 865 22.45 -13.87 2.86
C VAL A 865 21.88 -13.05 4.03
N VAL A 866 22.06 -13.51 5.27
CA VAL A 866 21.60 -12.76 6.46
C VAL A 866 22.27 -11.38 6.53
N HIS A 867 23.56 -11.27 6.21
CA HIS A 867 24.26 -9.99 6.15
C HIS A 867 23.68 -9.08 5.06
N LEU A 868 23.37 -9.61 3.87
CA LEU A 868 22.76 -8.86 2.78
C LEU A 868 21.36 -8.36 3.15
N TRP A 869 20.51 -9.18 3.80
CA TRP A 869 19.22 -8.73 4.32
C TRP A 869 19.36 -7.55 5.31
N LYS A 870 20.29 -7.66 6.27
CA LYS A 870 20.57 -6.56 7.21
C LYS A 870 21.03 -5.29 6.50
N ARG A 871 21.92 -5.45 5.50
CA ARG A 871 22.44 -4.31 4.74
C ARG A 871 21.36 -3.64 3.90
N ILE A 872 20.48 -4.43 3.27
CA ILE A 872 19.33 -3.94 2.52
C ILE A 872 18.38 -3.16 3.44
N ALA A 873 18.02 -3.73 4.60
CA ALA A 873 17.16 -3.05 5.58
C ALA A 873 17.75 -1.72 6.08
N SER A 874 19.06 -1.69 6.36
CA SER A 874 19.75 -0.46 6.78
C SER A 874 19.86 0.61 5.68
N LEU A 875 19.91 0.23 4.41
CA LEU A 875 19.90 1.18 3.30
C LEU A 875 18.48 1.69 3.02
N ALA A 876 17.49 0.80 3.12
CA ALA A 876 16.06 1.13 3.00
C ALA A 876 15.60 2.09 4.10
N GLU A 877 16.15 1.98 5.32
CA GLU A 877 15.95 2.93 6.41
C GLU A 877 16.22 4.38 5.99
N THR A 878 17.28 4.62 5.19
CA THR A 878 17.66 5.95 4.72
C THR A 878 17.08 6.30 3.34
N LEU A 879 16.10 5.51 2.86
CA LEU A 879 15.48 5.65 1.54
C LEU A 879 16.48 5.64 0.36
N ARG A 880 17.66 5.00 0.54
CA ARG A 880 18.73 4.93 -0.47
C ARG A 880 18.54 3.73 -1.40
N TYR A 881 17.41 3.68 -2.07
CA TYR A 881 17.03 2.54 -2.91
C TYR A 881 17.99 2.28 -4.09
N GLY A 882 18.66 3.31 -4.61
CA GLY A 882 19.68 3.13 -5.65
C GLY A 882 20.90 2.30 -5.21
N GLU A 883 21.20 2.26 -3.90
CA GLU A 883 22.23 1.35 -3.35
C GLU A 883 21.64 -0.02 -3.03
N VAL A 884 20.35 -0.09 -2.64
CA VAL A 884 19.64 -1.36 -2.39
C VAL A 884 19.62 -2.22 -3.65
N VAL A 885 19.23 -1.64 -4.79
CA VAL A 885 19.09 -2.40 -6.05
C VAL A 885 20.39 -3.04 -6.52
N LYS A 886 21.56 -2.46 -6.19
CA LYS A 886 22.88 -3.03 -6.49
C LYS A 886 23.18 -4.30 -5.71
N LEU A 887 22.55 -4.50 -4.55
CA LEU A 887 22.75 -5.66 -3.69
C LEU A 887 21.86 -6.85 -4.06
N LEU A 888 20.77 -6.63 -4.81
CA LEU A 888 19.76 -7.66 -5.10
C LEU A 888 20.35 -8.84 -5.89
N GLY A 889 21.17 -8.56 -6.90
CA GLY A 889 21.83 -9.63 -7.68
C GLY A 889 22.80 -10.48 -6.85
N TYR A 890 23.43 -9.91 -5.82
CA TYR A 890 24.27 -10.66 -4.89
C TYR A 890 23.42 -11.51 -3.95
N LEU A 891 22.29 -10.96 -3.46
CA LEU A 891 21.38 -11.68 -2.58
C LEU A 891 20.83 -12.95 -3.25
N GLU A 892 20.36 -12.82 -4.49
CA GLU A 892 19.83 -13.94 -5.25
C GLU A 892 20.88 -15.02 -5.50
N ARG A 893 22.12 -14.61 -5.82
CA ARG A 893 23.23 -15.53 -6.04
C ARG A 893 23.59 -16.27 -4.77
N ASP A 894 23.76 -15.57 -3.65
CA ASP A 894 24.16 -16.17 -2.38
C ASP A 894 23.07 -17.11 -1.83
N ALA A 895 21.79 -16.77 -2.02
CA ALA A 895 20.66 -17.64 -1.67
C ALA A 895 20.66 -18.93 -2.51
N LYS A 896 20.88 -18.83 -3.83
CA LYS A 896 21.02 -19.98 -4.71
C LYS A 896 22.24 -20.83 -4.34
N ASP A 897 23.38 -20.22 -4.04
CA ASP A 897 24.60 -20.92 -3.64
C ASP A 897 24.40 -21.69 -2.32
N PHE A 898 23.68 -21.11 -1.35
CA PHE A 898 23.29 -21.83 -0.13
C PHE A 898 22.42 -23.05 -0.45
N TYR A 899 21.39 -22.88 -1.27
CA TYR A 899 20.51 -23.97 -1.66
C TYR A 899 21.26 -25.10 -2.39
N MET A 900 22.15 -24.73 -3.32
CA MET A 900 22.99 -25.70 -4.05
C MET A 900 23.92 -26.44 -3.10
N GLU A 901 24.59 -25.76 -2.17
CA GLU A 901 25.46 -26.41 -1.18
C GLU A 901 24.66 -27.31 -0.23
N ALA A 902 23.46 -26.91 0.17
CA ALA A 902 22.55 -27.74 0.96
C ALA A 902 22.17 -29.01 0.20
N ASN A 903 21.76 -28.88 -1.06
CA ASN A 903 21.39 -29.99 -1.91
C ASN A 903 22.57 -30.94 -2.17
N GLU A 904 23.77 -30.42 -2.44
CA GLU A 904 24.98 -31.24 -2.59
C GLU A 904 25.36 -31.97 -1.29
N THR A 905 25.18 -31.32 -0.14
CA THR A 905 25.42 -31.94 1.17
C THR A 905 24.47 -33.12 1.39
N VAL A 906 23.18 -32.94 1.10
CA VAL A 906 22.17 -34.01 1.16
C VAL A 906 22.50 -35.12 0.15
N ALA A 907 22.85 -34.78 -1.08
CA ALA A 907 23.24 -35.74 -2.11
C ALA A 907 24.49 -36.54 -1.73
N ALA A 908 25.46 -35.94 -1.04
CA ALA A 908 26.63 -36.64 -0.52
C ALA A 908 26.29 -37.58 0.65
N MET A 909 25.25 -37.27 1.43
CA MET A 909 24.75 -38.13 2.51
C MET A 909 23.88 -39.29 2.01
N HIS A 910 23.16 -39.12 0.90
CA HIS A 910 22.16 -40.07 0.41
C HIS A 910 22.72 -41.49 0.06
N PRO A 911 23.89 -41.65 -0.60
CA PRO A 911 24.48 -42.97 -0.85
C PRO A 911 24.84 -43.72 0.44
N ILE A 912 25.30 -43.01 1.47
CA ILE A 912 25.68 -43.58 2.77
C ILE A 912 24.44 -44.13 3.50
N ARG A 913 23.27 -43.51 3.28
CA ARG A 913 21.98 -43.96 3.79
C ARG A 913 21.45 -45.18 3.04
N CYS A 914 21.46 -45.18 1.70
CA CYS A 914 20.97 -46.30 0.88
C CYS A 914 21.77 -47.59 1.07
N LEU A 915 23.07 -47.50 1.38
CA LEU A 915 23.90 -48.65 1.71
C LEU A 915 23.54 -49.31 3.05
N LYS A 916 22.71 -48.66 3.88
CA LYS A 916 22.33 -49.15 5.22
C LYS A 916 21.05 -50.01 5.23
N GLU A 917 20.26 -50.01 4.16
CA GLU A 917 18.99 -50.77 4.08
C GLU A 917 19.09 -52.10 3.31
N ARG A 918 20.21 -52.42 2.67
CA ARG A 918 20.48 -53.80 2.22
C ARG A 918 21.35 -54.55 3.23
N LYS A 919 20.77 -54.87 4.39
CA LYS A 919 21.01 -56.23 4.89
C LYS A 919 20.13 -57.13 4.03
N VAL A 920 20.71 -57.69 2.97
CA VAL A 920 20.14 -58.90 2.40
C VAL A 920 20.33 -59.93 3.50
N ASP A 921 19.29 -60.14 4.32
CA ASP A 921 19.18 -61.37 5.09
C ASP A 921 19.03 -62.48 4.07
N MET A 922 20.17 -62.94 3.53
CA MET A 922 20.24 -64.27 2.99
C MET A 922 20.02 -65.17 4.21
N ASN A 923 18.76 -65.50 4.48
CA ASN A 923 18.43 -66.72 5.19
C ASN A 923 19.03 -67.83 4.33
N PHE A 924 20.29 -68.17 4.64
CA PHE A 924 20.99 -69.27 4.03
C PHE A 924 20.38 -70.53 4.62
N ASP A 925 19.17 -70.84 4.16
CA ASP A 925 18.45 -72.03 4.55
C ASP A 925 19.15 -73.20 3.86
N SER A 926 20.11 -73.79 4.58
CA SER A 926 20.88 -74.95 4.13
C SER A 926 19.99 -76.06 3.56
N THR A 927 18.73 -76.13 4.00
CA THR A 927 17.74 -77.11 3.53
C THR A 927 17.25 -76.84 2.10
N GLN A 928 17.11 -75.58 1.68
CA GLN A 928 16.69 -75.22 0.32
C GLN A 928 17.84 -75.35 -0.69
N VAL A 929 19.08 -75.08 -0.28
CA VAL A 929 20.27 -75.29 -1.13
C VAL A 929 20.55 -76.78 -1.31
N LEU A 930 20.35 -77.61 -0.27
CA LEU A 930 20.42 -79.06 -0.38
C LEU A 930 19.29 -79.63 -1.25
N ALA A 931 18.05 -79.15 -1.08
CA ALA A 931 16.92 -79.56 -1.91
C ALA A 931 17.11 -79.16 -3.39
N GLY A 932 17.58 -77.94 -3.65
CA GLY A 932 17.93 -77.47 -5.00
C GLY A 932 19.09 -78.28 -5.62
N GLY A 933 20.12 -78.60 -4.83
CA GLY A 933 21.23 -79.44 -5.25
C GLY A 933 20.81 -80.87 -5.61
N ILE A 934 19.89 -81.46 -4.85
CA ILE A 934 19.36 -82.81 -5.12
C ILE A 934 18.49 -82.82 -6.39
N VAL A 935 17.68 -81.79 -6.63
CA VAL A 935 16.87 -81.68 -7.86
C VAL A 935 17.75 -81.50 -9.09
N VAL A 936 18.81 -80.68 -8.99
CA VAL A 936 19.78 -80.49 -10.08
C VAL A 936 20.59 -81.77 -10.34
N LEU A 937 21.01 -82.49 -9.30
CA LEU A 937 21.66 -83.80 -9.42
C LEU A 937 20.72 -84.87 -10.02
N ALA A 938 19.44 -84.87 -9.67
CA ALA A 938 18.43 -85.78 -10.23
C ALA A 938 18.15 -85.48 -11.71
N MET A 939 18.09 -84.19 -12.09
CA MET A 939 17.97 -83.74 -13.48
C MET A 939 19.22 -84.06 -14.31
N LEU A 940 20.42 -83.84 -13.76
CA LEU A 940 21.69 -84.22 -14.39
C LEU A 940 21.80 -85.75 -14.52
N TRP A 941 21.35 -86.52 -13.52
CA TRP A 941 21.31 -87.98 -13.60
C TRP A 941 20.33 -88.48 -14.67
N LEU A 942 19.17 -87.85 -14.82
CA LEU A 942 18.20 -88.13 -15.88
C LEU A 942 18.73 -87.77 -17.28
N LEU A 943 19.44 -86.64 -17.41
CA LEU A 943 20.01 -86.17 -18.68
C LEU A 943 21.26 -86.94 -19.10
N LEU A 944 22.09 -87.39 -18.16
CA LEU A 944 23.32 -88.16 -18.40
C LEU A 944 23.08 -89.68 -18.45
N ARG A 945 21.83 -90.14 -18.25
CA ARG A 945 21.48 -91.56 -18.34
C ARG A 945 21.63 -92.04 -19.79
N ARG A 946 22.69 -92.84 -20.04
CA ARG A 946 23.00 -93.49 -21.32
C ARG A 946 21.74 -94.10 -21.94
N ARG A 947 21.29 -93.54 -23.07
CA ARG A 947 20.29 -94.15 -23.96
C ARG A 947 20.87 -95.45 -24.52
N ARG A 948 20.24 -96.60 -24.20
CA ARG A 948 20.57 -97.89 -24.83
C ARG A 948 20.20 -97.84 -26.32
N PRO A 949 20.98 -98.48 -27.21
CA PRO A 949 20.76 -98.41 -28.66
C PRO A 949 19.48 -99.14 -29.07
N LYS A 950 18.80 -98.58 -30.08
CA LYS A 950 17.64 -99.20 -30.74
C LYS A 950 18.05 -100.54 -31.38
N PRO A 951 17.27 -101.62 -31.24
CA PRO A 951 17.33 -102.73 -32.19
C PRO A 951 16.54 -102.37 -33.46
N LYS A 952 17.20 -102.52 -34.61
CA LYS A 952 16.57 -102.72 -35.93
C LYS A 952 16.09 -104.16 -36.01
N ILE A 953 14.83 -104.43 -36.39
CA ILE A 953 14.45 -105.63 -37.14
C ILE A 953 13.26 -105.26 -38.07
N ASN A 954 13.55 -105.44 -39.37
CA ASN A 954 12.73 -105.59 -40.59
C ASN A 954 11.45 -104.79 -40.78
#